data_AF-A0A1D2A2Z3-F1
#
_entry.id   AF-A0A1D2A2Z3-F1
#
_cell.length_a   1.000
_cell.length_b   1.000
_cell.length_c   1.000
_cell.angle_alpha   90.00
_cell.angle_beta   90.00
_cell.angle_gamma   90.00
#
_symmetry.space_group_name_H-M   'P 1'
#
loop_
_entity.id
_entity.type
_entity.pdbx_description
1 polymer ?
#
loop_
_entity_poly.entity_id
_entity_poly.type
_entity_poly.pdbx_seq_one_letter_code
_entity_poly.pdbx_strand_id
1 'polypeptide(L)'
;CAWLSHARTHAVAPSPVRPPGQPSGGRERGMAGLHDPCSHPAATRLALKLVEEQFGETCRTVARALLYHGTQSLGDLRRSAGLPLPHLKAALLVLMQHNCVASWLHAEPPNLRGESRVEQLYEALPRAMLHGLHAPRYLIHVKDSLGATAEAVALKLLQHGRLRLDQVVAALQSEDAAAASQGQGEEAQTTPQRPALEIQAALLRLVRSRLVERAPVCHLPPPRREVHPNARKKKPATKPGSEEEAEQLRARAQDQAHAAYHAVRFKIPTDLVETAVPARAPDGASLAHEPARGGLGTSGAQADGSVGGKRTADSMPPACPPPPKRGRRRVKADSGQSAPSATPAASLPASSAAAPPAGHSTPQPLPGVEEAANLPAANILWRVSLEEFNLRLRNEAIADHMGSRHGPAAGAVVAGMLAAHAARLREAGAPAADGERTVLLSEAEVARAVAVHEPDMAGAGPAPDVPGTLSSLAAEWASPVVAAGDPPAGARQYSLDIAGALGALRQGHLEVLLHDRFGPEGLRIWRLLRACRQLEQKQVADFCMMDAKDAKVKLHAMLKAGYIALQDVPRTADRAPSRTFYLWRADVRAACAAFTIELFLAAGNLHARLAHELSQRAELLRVLDLVNAGLAGPGALAERASDFSRIKRVTTLLEAGLLDVGASLALFLGD
;
A
#
# COMPACT_ATOMS: atom_id res chain seq x y z
N CYS A 1 8.02 11.64 19.86
CA CYS A 1 7.89 12.87 20.69
C CYS A 1 7.36 14.10 19.92
N ALA A 2 7.93 14.55 18.80
CA ALA A 2 7.47 15.78 18.13
C ALA A 2 6.09 15.68 17.43
N TRP A 3 5.72 14.49 16.93
CA TRP A 3 4.47 14.31 16.16
C TRP A 3 3.20 14.46 17.02
N LEU A 4 3.25 14.06 18.29
CA LEU A 4 2.17 14.25 19.27
C LEU A 4 2.26 15.60 20.02
N SER A 5 3.40 16.29 19.94
CA SER A 5 3.63 17.56 20.64
C SER A 5 3.07 18.76 19.84
N HIS A 6 3.16 18.73 18.51
CA HIS A 6 2.71 19.85 17.66
C HIS A 6 1.18 19.93 17.46
N ALA A 7 0.41 18.90 17.80
CA ALA A 7 -1.06 18.95 17.79
C ALA A 7 -1.66 19.76 18.98
N ARG A 8 -0.84 20.48 19.77
CA ARG A 8 -1.24 21.11 21.03
C ARG A 8 -1.70 22.57 20.95
N THR A 9 -1.93 23.12 19.77
CA THR A 9 -2.60 24.42 19.66
C THR A 9 -4.09 24.20 19.39
N HIS A 10 -4.93 24.49 20.39
CA HIS A 10 -6.40 24.36 20.44
C HIS A 10 -6.96 23.09 21.10
N ALA A 11 -6.70 22.91 22.39
CA ALA A 11 -7.60 22.15 23.27
C ALA A 11 -8.66 23.10 23.88
N VAL A 12 -9.88 23.08 23.33
CA VAL A 12 -11.08 23.61 24.00
C VAL A 12 -11.62 22.50 24.92
N ALA A 13 -12.03 22.88 26.13
CA ALA A 13 -12.42 21.99 27.22
C ALA A 13 -13.50 20.95 26.83
N PRO A 14 -13.43 19.70 27.32
CA PRO A 14 -14.48 18.71 27.12
C PRO A 14 -15.69 19.01 28.03
N SER A 15 -16.87 19.17 27.44
CA SER A 15 -18.15 19.17 28.16
C SER A 15 -18.56 17.74 28.56
N PRO A 16 -19.28 17.54 29.69
CA PRO A 16 -19.61 16.21 30.19
C PRO A 16 -20.70 15.53 29.33
N VAL A 17 -20.36 14.39 28.75
CA VAL A 17 -21.28 13.54 27.97
C VAL A 17 -22.08 12.62 28.91
N ARG A 18 -23.40 12.77 28.90
CA ARG A 18 -24.39 11.84 29.49
C ARG A 18 -24.37 10.49 28.75
N PRO A 19 -24.67 9.36 29.40
CA PRO A 19 -24.67 8.04 28.75
C PRO A 19 -25.82 7.93 27.73
N PRO A 20 -25.58 7.42 26.50
CA PRO A 20 -26.65 7.15 25.55
C PRO A 20 -27.41 5.87 25.91
N GLY A 21 -28.73 5.96 25.88
CA GLY A 21 -29.66 4.83 26.03
C GLY A 21 -29.50 3.79 24.91
N GLN A 22 -29.79 2.54 25.26
CA GLN A 22 -29.80 1.38 24.37
C GLN A 22 -30.72 1.60 23.15
N PRO A 23 -30.26 1.40 21.90
CA PRO A 23 -31.17 1.18 20.79
C PRO A 23 -31.68 -0.27 20.83
N SER A 24 -33.00 -0.38 20.89
CA SER A 24 -33.76 -1.62 20.79
C SER A 24 -33.59 -2.30 19.43
N GLY A 25 -33.70 -3.63 19.45
CA GLY A 25 -33.32 -4.54 18.37
C GLY A 25 -33.95 -4.25 17.00
N GLY A 26 -33.07 -4.12 16.00
CA GLY A 26 -33.41 -4.18 14.58
C GLY A 26 -32.53 -5.24 13.91
N ARG A 27 -33.17 -6.30 13.40
CA ARG A 27 -32.62 -7.47 12.70
C ARG A 27 -31.33 -7.21 11.91
N GLU A 28 -30.24 -7.84 12.35
CA GLU A 28 -29.03 -8.05 11.56
C GLU A 28 -29.36 -8.85 10.30
N ARG A 29 -29.43 -8.17 9.15
CA ARG A 29 -29.34 -8.84 7.85
C ARG A 29 -27.87 -9.12 7.59
N GLY A 30 -27.52 -10.39 7.49
CA GLY A 30 -26.17 -10.87 7.25
C GLY A 30 -25.52 -10.19 6.04
N MET A 31 -24.58 -9.28 6.31
CA MET A 31 -23.60 -8.82 5.35
C MET A 31 -22.39 -9.77 5.39
N ALA A 32 -22.54 -10.94 4.77
CA ALA A 32 -21.39 -11.74 4.34
C ALA A 32 -20.91 -11.25 2.97
N GLY A 33 -20.61 -9.95 2.89
CA GLY A 33 -19.87 -9.34 1.79
C GLY A 33 -18.51 -8.98 2.36
N LEU A 34 -17.44 -9.27 1.62
CA LEU A 34 -16.08 -8.91 1.98
C LEU A 34 -15.93 -7.38 1.98
N HIS A 35 -16.37 -6.74 3.04
CA HIS A 35 -16.26 -5.31 3.25
C HIS A 35 -14.80 -5.00 3.63
N ASP A 36 -14.22 -3.96 3.05
CA ASP A 36 -12.88 -3.48 3.41
C ASP A 36 -12.74 -3.42 4.94
N PRO A 37 -11.69 -4.00 5.54
CA PRO A 37 -11.54 -4.04 7.00
C PRO A 37 -11.50 -2.63 7.61
N CYS A 38 -11.05 -1.64 6.85
CA CYS A 38 -11.05 -0.23 7.25
C CYS A 38 -12.44 0.44 7.25
N SER A 39 -13.45 -0.18 6.62
CA SER A 39 -14.85 0.27 6.66
C SER A 39 -15.60 -0.19 7.91
N HIS A 40 -15.00 -1.08 8.70
CA HIS A 40 -15.60 -1.58 9.93
C HIS A 40 -15.78 -0.44 10.96
N PRO A 41 -16.87 -0.39 11.74
CA PRO A 41 -17.14 0.69 12.70
C PRO A 41 -16.00 0.95 13.71
N ALA A 42 -15.24 -0.09 14.08
CA ALA A 42 -14.07 0.07 14.95
C ALA A 42 -12.97 0.93 14.31
N ALA A 43 -12.65 0.67 13.04
CA ALA A 43 -11.66 1.43 12.27
C ALA A 43 -12.16 2.86 12.02
N THR A 44 -13.44 3.03 11.67
CA THR A 44 -14.07 4.35 11.48
C THR A 44 -14.00 5.19 12.76
N ARG A 45 -14.31 4.61 13.93
CA ARG A 45 -14.22 5.34 15.20
C ARG A 45 -12.79 5.80 15.51
N LEU A 46 -11.80 4.95 15.25
CA LEU A 46 -10.39 5.28 15.45
C LEU A 46 -9.95 6.40 14.50
N ALA A 47 -10.26 6.28 13.21
CA ALA A 47 -9.95 7.29 12.20
C ALA A 47 -10.56 8.66 12.55
N LEU A 48 -11.83 8.69 12.95
CA LEU A 48 -12.50 9.92 13.36
C LEU A 48 -11.86 10.57 14.59
N LYS A 49 -11.41 9.77 15.55
CA LYS A 49 -10.73 10.26 16.74
C LYS A 49 -9.37 10.88 16.40
N LEU A 50 -8.59 10.23 15.52
CA LEU A 50 -7.31 10.76 15.05
C LEU A 50 -7.50 12.09 14.29
N VAL A 51 -8.53 12.17 13.43
CA VAL A 51 -8.87 13.41 12.69
C VAL A 51 -9.32 14.53 13.63
N GLU A 52 -10.11 14.21 14.65
CA GLU A 52 -10.55 15.17 15.67
C GLU A 52 -9.38 15.75 16.47
N GLU A 53 -8.43 14.90 16.87
CA GLU A 53 -7.24 15.33 17.62
C GLU A 53 -6.27 16.16 16.77
N GLN A 54 -6.16 15.88 15.46
CA GLN A 54 -5.25 16.59 14.57
C GLN A 54 -5.83 17.89 13.98
N PHE A 55 -7.13 17.89 13.64
CA PHE A 55 -7.75 18.96 12.84
C PHE A 55 -9.01 19.55 13.47
N GLY A 56 -9.46 19.04 14.62
CA GLY A 56 -10.63 19.52 15.35
C GLY A 56 -11.98 18.96 14.88
N GLU A 57 -13.04 19.39 15.57
CA GLU A 57 -14.39 18.83 15.45
C GLU A 57 -15.07 19.11 14.09
N THR A 58 -14.78 20.25 13.45
CA THR A 58 -15.32 20.58 12.13
C THR A 58 -14.85 19.57 11.08
N CYS A 59 -13.55 19.26 11.08
CA CYS A 59 -12.95 18.28 10.17
C CYS A 59 -13.46 16.87 10.46
N ARG A 60 -13.62 16.51 11.73
CA ARG A 60 -14.24 15.24 12.16
C ARG A 60 -15.66 15.09 11.61
N THR A 61 -16.48 16.13 11.67
CA THR A 61 -17.87 16.09 11.18
C THR A 61 -17.93 15.83 9.68
N VAL A 62 -17.06 16.50 8.91
CA VAL A 62 -16.94 16.29 7.46
C VAL A 62 -16.42 14.88 7.13
N ALA A 63 -15.36 14.43 7.81
CA ALA A 63 -14.82 13.09 7.66
C ALA A 63 -15.86 12.01 8.00
N ARG A 64 -16.67 12.23 9.04
CA ARG A 64 -17.78 11.36 9.42
C ARG A 64 -18.80 11.24 8.29
N ALA A 65 -19.27 12.37 7.77
CA ALA A 65 -20.23 12.36 6.67
C ALA A 65 -19.70 11.59 5.45
N LEU A 66 -18.42 11.74 5.10
CA LEU A 66 -17.78 11.02 4.01
C LEU A 66 -17.60 9.52 4.28
N LEU A 67 -17.23 9.13 5.51
CA LEU A 67 -17.03 7.73 5.87
C LEU A 67 -18.34 6.93 5.93
N TYR A 68 -19.45 7.54 6.35
CA TYR A 68 -20.76 6.85 6.46
C TYR A 68 -21.53 6.79 5.13
N HIS A 69 -21.46 7.84 4.31
CA HIS A 69 -22.22 7.91 3.05
C HIS A 69 -21.37 7.62 1.80
N GLY A 70 -20.05 7.53 1.93
CA GLY A 70 -19.13 7.31 0.81
C GLY A 70 -18.89 8.57 -0.02
N THR A 71 -18.65 8.38 -1.32
CA THR A 71 -18.36 9.44 -2.29
C THR A 71 -19.55 10.41 -2.41
N GLN A 72 -19.32 11.71 -2.20
CA GLN A 72 -20.37 12.73 -2.18
C GLN A 72 -19.98 14.00 -2.94
N SER A 73 -20.96 14.68 -3.52
CA SER A 73 -20.80 16.03 -4.06
C SER A 73 -20.73 17.08 -2.93
N LEU A 74 -20.26 18.29 -3.24
CA LEU A 74 -20.27 19.41 -2.27
C LEU A 74 -21.69 19.73 -1.76
N GLY A 75 -22.70 19.58 -2.61
CA GLY A 75 -24.09 19.84 -2.27
C GLY A 75 -24.67 18.79 -1.32
N ASP A 76 -24.37 17.51 -1.56
CA ASP A 76 -24.74 16.41 -0.67
C ASP A 76 -24.05 16.53 0.68
N LEU A 77 -22.76 16.85 0.66
CA LEU A 77 -21.96 16.96 1.87
C LEU A 77 -22.42 18.10 2.78
N ARG A 78 -22.89 19.20 2.20
CA ARG A 78 -23.53 20.28 2.97
C ARG A 78 -24.78 19.80 3.69
N ARG A 79 -25.60 18.94 3.06
CA ARG A 79 -26.80 18.36 3.68
C ARG A 79 -26.46 17.34 4.75
N SER A 80 -25.50 16.45 4.49
CA SER A 80 -25.14 15.38 5.42
C SER A 80 -24.32 15.87 6.62
N ALA A 81 -23.41 16.83 6.44
CA ALA A 81 -22.61 17.41 7.53
C ALA A 81 -23.36 18.50 8.34
N GLY A 82 -24.41 19.12 7.79
CA GLY A 82 -25.14 20.20 8.46
C GLY A 82 -24.32 21.49 8.69
N LEU A 83 -23.21 21.66 7.97
CA LEU A 83 -22.28 22.77 8.14
C LEU A 83 -22.51 23.89 7.10
N PRO A 84 -22.24 25.16 7.45
CA PRO A 84 -22.27 26.25 6.49
C PRO A 84 -21.13 26.10 5.46
N LEU A 85 -21.40 26.51 4.22
CA LEU A 85 -20.50 26.29 3.08
C LEU A 85 -19.06 26.81 3.28
N PRO A 86 -18.80 27.97 3.92
CA PRO A 86 -17.42 28.44 4.17
C PRO A 86 -16.63 27.49 5.07
N HIS A 87 -17.23 27.03 6.16
CA HIS A 87 -16.60 26.11 7.11
C HIS A 87 -16.39 24.73 6.47
N LEU A 88 -17.36 24.29 5.65
CA LEU A 88 -17.24 23.05 4.90
C LEU A 88 -16.07 23.09 3.91
N LYS A 89 -15.94 24.18 3.15
CA LYS A 89 -14.82 24.37 2.19
C LYS A 89 -13.48 24.42 2.91
N ALA A 90 -13.38 25.14 4.03
CA ALA A 90 -12.17 25.20 4.83
C ALA A 90 -11.76 23.83 5.37
N ALA A 91 -12.72 23.08 5.94
CA ALA A 91 -12.48 21.74 6.46
C ALA A 91 -12.07 20.75 5.37
N LEU A 92 -12.73 20.78 4.20
CA LEU A 92 -12.34 19.98 3.03
C LEU A 92 -10.92 20.29 2.58
N LEU A 93 -10.54 21.57 2.54
CA LEU A 93 -9.19 21.97 2.14
C LEU A 93 -8.13 21.42 3.08
N VAL A 94 -8.35 21.49 4.40
CA VAL A 94 -7.45 20.91 5.41
C VAL A 94 -7.35 19.39 5.26
N LEU A 95 -8.47 18.70 5.06
CA LEU A 95 -8.48 17.24 4.90
C LEU A 95 -7.82 16.78 3.59
N MET A 96 -7.98 17.56 2.50
CA MET A 96 -7.30 17.30 1.23
C MET A 96 -5.80 17.54 1.34
N GLN A 97 -5.40 18.61 2.05
CA GLN A 97 -4.01 18.94 2.31
C GLN A 97 -3.26 17.80 3.00
N HIS A 98 -3.88 17.13 3.97
CA HIS A 98 -3.30 16.00 4.71
C HIS A 98 -3.59 14.62 4.09
N ASN A 99 -4.10 14.58 2.86
CA ASN A 99 -4.44 13.34 2.13
C ASN A 99 -5.50 12.45 2.81
N CYS A 100 -6.32 13.00 3.71
CA CYS A 100 -7.43 12.28 4.32
C CYS A 100 -8.63 12.17 3.37
N VAL A 101 -8.78 13.11 2.44
CA VAL A 101 -9.86 13.16 1.45
C VAL A 101 -9.28 13.27 0.04
N ALA A 102 -9.76 12.40 -0.85
CA ALA A 102 -9.52 12.51 -2.29
C ALA A 102 -10.62 13.34 -2.95
N SER A 103 -10.25 14.08 -4.00
CA SER A 103 -11.16 14.82 -4.87
C SER A 103 -11.07 14.21 -6.26
N TRP A 104 -12.21 13.89 -6.83
CA TRP A 104 -12.35 13.28 -8.13
C TRP A 104 -13.21 14.17 -9.04
N LEU A 105 -12.84 14.27 -10.31
CA LEU A 105 -13.67 14.92 -11.31
C LEU A 105 -14.59 13.90 -11.96
N HIS A 106 -15.89 14.03 -11.75
CA HIS A 106 -16.88 13.19 -12.38
C HIS A 106 -17.63 13.98 -13.44
N ALA A 107 -17.56 13.50 -14.69
CA ALA A 107 -18.37 14.03 -15.77
C ALA A 107 -19.55 13.09 -16.00
N GLU A 108 -20.77 13.59 -15.79
CA GLU A 108 -21.98 12.85 -16.09
C GLU A 108 -22.11 12.59 -17.60
N PRO A 109 -22.67 11.45 -18.01
CA PRO A 109 -22.93 11.20 -19.43
C PRO A 109 -23.84 12.30 -19.99
N PRO A 110 -23.62 12.73 -21.25
CA PRO A 110 -24.43 13.75 -21.87
C PRO A 110 -25.87 13.26 -21.96
N ASN A 111 -26.79 14.01 -21.35
CA ASN A 111 -28.21 13.73 -21.40
C ASN A 111 -28.85 14.45 -22.60
N LEU A 112 -30.03 14.00 -23.03
CA LEU A 112 -30.85 14.61 -24.10
C LEU A 112 -31.15 16.12 -23.91
N ARG A 113 -30.89 16.69 -22.72
CA ARG A 113 -31.20 18.07 -22.33
C ARG A 113 -30.00 19.04 -22.29
N GLY A 114 -28.77 18.62 -22.60
CA GLY A 114 -27.62 19.54 -22.65
C GLY A 114 -26.25 18.90 -22.38
N GLU A 115 -25.23 19.76 -22.32
CA GLU A 115 -23.82 19.42 -22.08
C GLU A 115 -23.61 18.60 -20.79
N SER A 116 -22.59 17.74 -20.79
CA SER A 116 -22.18 16.93 -19.63
C SER A 116 -21.88 17.81 -18.42
N ARG A 117 -22.62 17.60 -17.33
CA ARG A 117 -22.34 18.27 -16.06
C ARG A 117 -21.08 17.67 -15.44
N VAL A 118 -20.14 18.53 -15.11
CA VAL A 118 -18.90 18.15 -14.43
C VAL A 118 -19.04 18.51 -12.95
N GLU A 119 -18.96 17.51 -12.08
CA GLU A 119 -19.06 17.65 -10.63
C GLU A 119 -17.78 17.14 -9.93
N GLN A 120 -17.39 17.79 -8.84
CA GLN A 120 -16.34 17.28 -7.97
C GLN A 120 -16.96 16.35 -6.91
N LEU A 121 -16.43 15.13 -6.83
CA LEU A 121 -16.79 14.13 -5.84
C LEU A 121 -15.68 14.00 -4.81
N TYR A 122 -16.04 14.00 -3.53
CA TYR A 122 -15.12 13.83 -2.42
C TYR A 122 -15.25 12.44 -1.83
N GLU A 123 -14.10 11.79 -1.56
CA GLU A 123 -14.03 10.46 -0.96
C GLU A 123 -13.10 10.50 0.26
N ALA A 124 -13.54 9.97 1.40
CA ALA A 124 -12.66 9.77 2.53
C ALA A 124 -11.73 8.57 2.30
N LEU A 125 -10.48 8.69 2.72
CA LEU A 125 -9.47 7.64 2.66
C LEU A 125 -9.16 7.14 4.08
N PRO A 126 -9.87 6.10 4.58
CA PRO A 126 -9.66 5.59 5.94
C PRO A 126 -8.22 5.14 6.20
N ARG A 127 -7.59 4.50 5.19
CA ARG A 127 -6.19 4.06 5.29
C ARG A 127 -5.29 5.26 5.59
N ALA A 128 -5.42 6.35 4.82
CA ALA A 128 -4.67 7.61 5.03
C ALA A 128 -4.89 8.24 6.41
N MET A 129 -6.13 8.22 6.92
CA MET A 129 -6.44 8.73 8.27
C MET A 129 -5.78 7.91 9.39
N LEU A 130 -5.66 6.59 9.19
CA LEU A 130 -5.06 5.67 10.18
C LEU A 130 -3.53 5.65 10.13
N HIS A 131 -2.90 6.13 9.04
CA HIS A 131 -1.45 6.12 8.87
C HIS A 131 -0.69 6.95 9.91
N GLY A 132 -1.36 7.87 10.61
CA GLY A 132 -0.76 8.58 11.74
C GLY A 132 -0.24 7.65 12.85
N LEU A 133 -0.84 6.46 13.00
CA LEU A 133 -0.37 5.44 13.94
C LEU A 133 1.00 4.87 13.57
N HIS A 134 1.35 4.87 12.28
CA HIS A 134 2.56 4.25 11.75
C HIS A 134 3.66 5.26 11.43
N ALA A 135 3.35 6.57 11.45
CA ALA A 135 4.28 7.64 11.14
C ALA A 135 5.65 7.50 11.85
N PRO A 136 5.74 7.15 13.15
CA PRO A 136 7.04 6.99 13.80
C PRO A 136 7.89 5.85 13.22
N ARG A 137 7.28 4.71 12.83
CA ARG A 137 8.03 3.59 12.21
C ARG A 137 8.57 3.99 10.84
N TYR A 138 7.80 4.75 10.06
CA TYR A 138 8.26 5.25 8.76
C TYR A 138 9.47 6.16 8.91
N LEU A 139 9.48 7.02 9.92
CA LEU A 139 10.61 7.93 10.19
C LEU A 139 11.87 7.18 10.61
N ILE A 140 11.74 6.17 11.47
CA ILE A 140 12.87 5.30 11.85
C ILE A 140 13.44 4.63 10.61
N HIS A 141 12.59 4.02 9.77
CA HIS A 141 13.03 3.38 8.53
C HIS A 141 13.73 4.37 7.57
N VAL A 142 13.23 5.60 7.44
CA VAL A 142 13.89 6.63 6.62
C VAL A 142 15.24 7.03 7.20
N LYS A 143 15.32 7.18 8.52
CA LYS A 143 16.57 7.54 9.19
C LYS A 143 17.65 6.50 8.96
N ASP A 144 17.30 5.23 9.14
CA ASP A 144 18.25 4.12 9.04
C ASP A 144 18.69 3.90 7.58
N SER A 145 17.81 4.12 6.60
CA SER A 145 18.11 3.89 5.18
C SER A 145 18.71 5.09 4.43
N LEU A 146 18.35 6.33 4.80
CA LEU A 146 18.66 7.54 4.04
C LEU A 146 19.28 8.67 4.88
N GLY A 147 19.39 8.49 6.20
CA GLY A 147 20.01 9.44 7.13
C GLY A 147 19.07 10.51 7.70
N ALA A 148 19.59 11.29 8.65
CA ALA A 148 18.82 12.25 9.43
C ALA A 148 18.21 13.40 8.62
N THR A 149 18.90 13.89 7.56
CA THR A 149 18.36 14.95 6.70
C THR A 149 17.11 14.47 5.94
N ALA A 150 17.10 13.20 5.51
CA ALA A 150 15.93 12.61 4.85
C ALA A 150 14.78 12.38 5.83
N GLU A 151 15.07 11.97 7.07
CA GLU A 151 14.08 11.84 8.15
C GLU A 151 13.37 13.18 8.39
N ALA A 152 14.11 14.28 8.48
CA ALA A 152 13.54 15.60 8.71
C ALA A 152 12.64 16.06 7.54
N VAL A 153 13.05 15.80 6.29
CA VAL A 153 12.22 16.07 5.11
C VAL A 153 10.93 15.25 5.15
N ALA A 154 11.02 13.94 5.43
CA ALA A 154 9.87 13.06 5.53
C ALA A 154 8.93 13.47 6.67
N LEU A 155 9.47 13.88 7.81
CA LEU A 155 8.71 14.40 8.95
C LEU A 155 7.89 15.63 8.56
N LYS A 156 8.49 16.59 7.85
CA LYS A 156 7.78 17.78 7.37
C LYS A 156 6.67 17.47 6.39
N LEU A 157 6.91 16.53 5.47
CA LEU A 157 5.89 16.05 4.56
C LEU A 157 4.74 15.33 5.29
N LEU A 158 5.04 14.54 6.34
CA LEU A 158 4.00 13.88 7.15
C LEU A 158 3.20 14.86 8.01
N GLN A 159 3.84 15.91 8.53
CA GLN A 159 3.18 16.92 9.37
C GLN A 159 2.23 17.82 8.56
N HIS A 160 2.67 18.29 7.38
CA HIS A 160 1.90 19.25 6.57
C HIS A 160 1.16 18.61 5.39
N GLY A 161 1.41 17.33 5.08
CA GLY A 161 0.78 16.59 4.00
C GLY A 161 1.40 16.85 2.62
N ARG A 162 0.95 17.90 1.93
CA ARG A 162 1.39 18.27 0.57
C ARG A 162 2.24 19.54 0.59
N LEU A 163 3.53 19.44 0.31
CA LEU A 163 4.41 20.61 0.29
C LEU A 163 5.17 20.70 -1.02
N ARG A 164 5.47 21.93 -1.43
CA ARG A 164 6.43 22.22 -2.49
C ARG A 164 7.86 22.22 -1.93
N LEU A 165 8.86 22.09 -2.81
CA LEU A 165 10.27 22.03 -2.40
C LEU A 165 10.72 23.32 -1.67
N ASP A 166 10.32 24.49 -2.16
CA ASP A 166 10.58 25.80 -1.53
C ASP A 166 10.07 25.84 -0.09
N GLN A 167 8.86 25.34 0.14
CA GLN A 167 8.23 25.28 1.46
C GLN A 167 8.94 24.32 2.41
N VAL A 168 9.41 23.17 1.90
CA VAL A 168 10.18 22.20 2.70
C VAL A 168 11.52 22.79 3.13
N VAL A 169 12.24 23.43 2.20
CA VAL A 169 13.52 24.09 2.49
C VAL A 169 13.33 25.20 3.52
N ALA A 170 12.37 26.09 3.31
CA ALA A 170 12.07 27.17 4.24
C ALA A 170 11.69 26.67 5.64
N ALA A 171 10.86 25.61 5.73
CA ALA A 171 10.44 25.04 7.00
C ALA A 171 11.64 24.47 7.78
N LEU A 172 12.51 23.70 7.13
CA LEU A 172 13.68 23.09 7.79
C LEU A 172 14.72 24.15 8.21
N GLN A 173 14.96 25.15 7.36
CA GLN A 173 15.87 26.25 7.69
C GLN A 173 15.34 27.10 8.87
N SER A 174 14.01 27.30 8.95
CA SER A 174 13.41 28.01 10.08
C SER A 174 13.54 27.22 11.40
N GLU A 175 13.48 25.89 11.34
CA GLU A 175 13.73 25.04 12.52
C GLU A 175 15.20 25.05 12.93
N ASP A 176 16.13 24.99 11.98
CA ASP A 176 17.56 25.09 12.26
C ASP A 176 17.90 26.45 12.90
N ALA A 177 17.28 27.53 12.43
CA ALA A 177 17.42 28.86 13.01
C ALA A 177 16.81 28.95 14.43
N ALA A 178 15.64 28.34 14.65
CA ALA A 178 15.02 28.29 15.97
C ALA A 178 15.87 27.47 16.96
N ALA A 179 16.42 26.33 16.54
CA ALA A 179 17.32 25.51 17.36
C ALA A 179 18.61 26.26 17.71
N ALA A 180 19.18 27.02 16.77
CA ALA A 180 20.35 27.87 17.01
C ALA A 180 20.08 28.97 18.06
N SER A 181 18.86 29.52 18.10
CA SER A 181 18.48 30.53 19.09
C SER A 181 18.29 29.97 20.52
N GLN A 182 17.98 28.67 20.65
CA GLN A 182 17.75 28.02 21.94
C GLN A 182 19.03 27.49 22.61
N GLY A 183 20.12 27.33 21.86
CA GLY A 183 21.41 26.80 22.34
C GLY A 183 22.42 27.85 22.80
N GLN A 184 22.00 28.92 23.49
CA GLN A 184 22.93 29.95 23.99
C GLN A 184 23.79 29.42 25.17
N GLY A 185 24.91 28.80 24.82
CA GLY A 185 26.08 28.56 25.65
C GLY A 185 27.35 28.84 24.84
N GLU A 186 27.99 29.98 25.14
CA GLU A 186 29.27 30.61 24.78
C GLU A 186 30.27 30.10 23.69
N GLU A 187 30.03 29.05 22.91
CA GLU A 187 30.88 28.72 21.74
C GLU A 187 30.15 28.96 20.42
N ALA A 188 30.01 30.24 20.09
CA ALA A 188 29.49 30.72 18.81
C ALA A 188 30.55 30.54 17.69
N GLN A 189 30.63 29.33 17.14
CA GLN A 189 31.17 29.09 15.80
C GLN A 189 30.20 28.20 15.01
N THR A 190 29.39 28.87 14.17
CA THR A 190 28.58 28.30 13.07
C THR A 190 27.81 27.01 13.39
N THR A 191 26.61 27.11 13.95
CA THR A 191 25.64 26.02 13.80
C THR A 191 25.36 25.82 12.31
N PRO A 192 25.47 24.60 11.76
CA PRO A 192 25.35 24.38 10.33
C PRO A 192 23.88 24.48 9.93
N GLN A 193 23.47 25.64 9.39
CA GLN A 193 22.23 25.68 8.60
C GLN A 193 22.38 24.66 7.48
N ARG A 194 21.45 23.70 7.39
CA ARG A 194 21.50 22.71 6.32
C ARG A 194 21.39 23.44 4.99
N PRO A 195 22.37 23.32 4.09
CA PRO A 195 22.32 24.02 2.81
C PRO A 195 21.12 23.51 2.02
N ALA A 196 20.44 24.41 1.30
CA ALA A 196 19.26 24.07 0.51
C ALA A 196 19.53 22.91 -0.47
N LEU A 197 20.76 22.83 -0.99
CA LEU A 197 21.23 21.76 -1.86
C LEU A 197 21.22 20.38 -1.18
N GLU A 198 21.56 20.28 0.11
CA GLU A 198 21.53 19.02 0.84
C GLU A 198 20.09 18.55 1.09
N ILE A 199 19.19 19.48 1.42
CA ILE A 199 17.75 19.20 1.58
C ILE A 199 17.16 18.72 0.24
N GLN A 200 17.52 19.38 -0.85
CA GLN A 200 17.13 18.98 -2.19
C GLN A 200 17.67 17.59 -2.55
N ALA A 201 18.96 17.33 -2.31
CA ALA A 201 19.56 16.02 -2.54
C ALA A 201 18.89 14.92 -1.70
N ALA A 202 18.53 15.19 -0.45
CA ALA A 202 17.77 14.28 0.40
C ALA A 202 16.36 14.00 -0.17
N LEU A 203 15.63 15.02 -0.63
CA LEU A 203 14.35 14.83 -1.30
C LEU A 203 14.50 13.98 -2.57
N LEU A 204 15.52 14.24 -3.39
CA LEU A 204 15.76 13.46 -4.60
C LEU A 204 16.07 11.99 -4.30
N ARG A 205 16.83 11.71 -3.23
CA ARG A 205 17.05 10.33 -2.76
C ARG A 205 15.74 9.66 -2.31
N LEU A 206 14.89 10.38 -1.58
CA LEU A 206 13.57 9.89 -1.19
C LEU A 206 12.68 9.57 -2.40
N VAL A 207 12.66 10.42 -3.42
CA VAL A 207 11.90 10.21 -4.66
C VAL A 207 12.45 9.04 -5.48
N ARG A 208 13.78 8.93 -5.64
CA ARG A 208 14.42 7.78 -6.31
C ARG A 208 14.08 6.45 -5.64
N SER A 209 13.95 6.47 -4.32
CA SER A 209 13.56 5.30 -3.53
C SER A 209 12.03 5.05 -3.51
N ARG A 210 11.22 5.89 -4.16
CA ARG A 210 9.74 5.84 -4.19
C ARG A 210 9.03 6.06 -2.84
N LEU A 211 9.73 6.54 -1.82
CA LEU A 211 9.13 6.90 -0.53
C LEU A 211 8.36 8.22 -0.58
N VAL A 212 8.73 9.09 -1.51
CA VAL A 212 8.06 10.36 -1.80
C VAL A 212 7.56 10.35 -3.24
N GLU A 213 6.35 10.83 -3.43
CA GLU A 213 5.66 10.88 -4.72
C GLU A 213 5.08 12.27 -4.97
N ARG A 214 4.78 12.56 -6.24
CA ARG A 214 4.00 13.74 -6.61
C ARG A 214 2.55 13.55 -6.18
N ALA A 215 1.95 14.58 -5.57
CA ALA A 215 0.58 14.54 -5.13
C ALA A 215 -0.39 14.31 -6.30
N PRO A 216 -1.47 13.51 -6.12
CA PRO A 216 -2.47 13.32 -7.16
C PRO A 216 -3.19 14.63 -7.45
N VAL A 217 -3.46 14.86 -8.74
CA VAL A 217 -4.20 16.02 -9.18
C VAL A 217 -5.67 15.90 -8.78
N CYS A 218 -6.30 17.02 -8.42
CA CYS A 218 -7.67 17.04 -7.91
C CYS A 218 -8.75 16.79 -8.98
N HIS A 219 -8.34 16.73 -10.25
CA HIS A 219 -9.22 16.48 -11.40
C HIS A 219 -9.11 15.07 -11.99
N LEU A 220 -8.43 14.15 -11.29
CA LEU A 220 -8.42 12.74 -11.69
C LEU A 220 -9.86 12.18 -11.68
N PRO A 221 -10.21 11.28 -12.61
CA PRO A 221 -11.49 10.60 -12.57
C PRO A 221 -11.56 9.65 -11.37
N PRO A 222 -12.74 9.39 -10.80
CA PRO A 222 -12.88 8.48 -9.67
C PRO A 222 -12.38 7.07 -10.05
N PRO A 223 -11.61 6.40 -9.17
CA PRO A 223 -11.13 5.06 -9.41
C PRO A 223 -12.30 4.10 -9.50
N ARG A 224 -12.18 3.08 -10.35
CA ARG A 224 -13.25 2.08 -10.47
C ARG A 224 -13.26 1.18 -9.24
N ARG A 225 -14.45 1.00 -8.67
CA ARG A 225 -14.67 -0.07 -7.70
C ARG A 225 -14.74 -1.40 -8.44
N GLU A 226 -13.76 -2.25 -8.20
CA GLU A 226 -13.76 -3.60 -8.75
C GLU A 226 -14.92 -4.39 -8.16
N VAL A 227 -15.90 -4.70 -9.01
CA VAL A 227 -16.98 -5.60 -8.63
C VAL A 227 -16.44 -7.02 -8.60
N HIS A 228 -16.60 -7.69 -7.46
CA HIS A 228 -16.17 -9.07 -7.24
C HIS A 228 -16.56 -9.97 -8.42
N PRO A 229 -15.67 -10.86 -8.90
CA PRO A 229 -15.90 -11.66 -10.11
C PRO A 229 -17.22 -12.43 -10.08
N ASN A 230 -17.66 -12.94 -8.92
CA ASN A 230 -18.94 -13.62 -8.74
C ASN A 230 -20.19 -12.75 -8.98
N ALA A 231 -20.06 -11.42 -8.94
CA ALA A 231 -21.14 -10.48 -9.23
C ALA A 231 -21.12 -9.98 -10.69
N ARG A 232 -20.10 -10.35 -11.49
CA ARG A 232 -20.03 -10.03 -12.91
C ARG A 232 -20.96 -10.96 -13.70
N LYS A 233 -22.09 -10.43 -14.19
CA LYS A 233 -22.91 -11.15 -15.17
C LYS A 233 -22.13 -11.24 -16.49
N LYS A 234 -22.02 -12.43 -17.09
CA LYS A 234 -21.43 -12.61 -18.44
C LYS A 234 -22.29 -11.83 -19.44
N LYS A 235 -21.80 -10.68 -19.90
CA LYS A 235 -22.47 -9.86 -20.92
C LYS A 235 -22.05 -10.31 -22.33
N PRO A 236 -22.95 -10.28 -23.33
CA PRO A 236 -22.61 -10.49 -24.73
C PRO A 236 -21.66 -9.38 -25.24
N ALA A 237 -20.98 -9.63 -26.37
CA ALA A 237 -20.12 -8.64 -27.00
C ALA A 237 -20.89 -7.36 -27.35
N THR A 238 -20.32 -6.20 -27.04
CA THR A 238 -20.95 -4.89 -27.26
C THR A 238 -21.05 -4.57 -28.75
N LYS A 239 -22.21 -4.04 -29.16
CA LYS A 239 -22.43 -3.61 -30.56
C LYS A 239 -21.74 -2.26 -30.82
N PRO A 240 -21.21 -2.02 -32.02
CA PRO A 240 -20.65 -0.74 -32.42
C PRO A 240 -21.70 0.39 -32.28
N GLY A 241 -21.37 1.47 -31.58
CA GLY A 241 -22.27 2.61 -31.33
C GLY A 241 -23.25 2.44 -30.16
N SER A 242 -23.16 1.35 -29.40
CA SER A 242 -23.99 1.11 -28.21
C SER A 242 -23.56 1.98 -27.02
N GLU A 243 -24.51 2.29 -26.12
CA GLU A 243 -24.22 2.93 -24.82
C GLU A 243 -23.16 2.16 -24.03
N GLU A 244 -23.16 0.82 -24.13
CA GLU A 244 -22.16 -0.03 -23.46
C GLU A 244 -20.74 0.13 -24.05
N GLU A 245 -20.60 0.45 -25.34
CA GLU A 245 -19.29 0.75 -25.93
C GLU A 245 -18.82 2.15 -25.51
N ALA A 246 -19.74 3.12 -25.45
CA ALA A 246 -19.44 4.45 -24.92
C ALA A 246 -19.00 4.39 -23.45
N GLU A 247 -19.63 3.54 -22.62
CA GLU A 247 -19.19 3.24 -21.27
C GLU A 247 -17.79 2.63 -21.24
N GLN A 248 -17.50 1.64 -22.09
CA GLN A 248 -16.16 1.04 -22.20
C GLN A 248 -15.10 2.03 -22.66
N LEU A 249 -15.43 2.95 -23.57
CA LEU A 249 -14.52 4.00 -24.04
C LEU A 249 -14.21 5.00 -22.92
N ARG A 250 -15.25 5.49 -22.21
CA ARG A 250 -15.09 6.37 -21.04
C ARG A 250 -14.26 5.70 -19.95
N ALA A 251 -14.56 4.43 -19.69
CA ALA A 251 -13.79 3.56 -18.84
C ALA A 251 -12.30 3.57 -19.25
N ARG A 252 -11.98 3.20 -20.49
CA ARG A 252 -10.58 3.21 -20.98
C ARG A 252 -9.92 4.58 -20.82
N ALA A 253 -10.64 5.67 -21.08
CA ALA A 253 -10.14 7.03 -20.87
C ALA A 253 -9.82 7.33 -19.39
N GLN A 254 -10.64 6.84 -18.45
CA GLN A 254 -10.35 6.93 -17.01
C GLN A 254 -9.08 6.16 -16.65
N ASP A 255 -8.93 4.94 -17.14
CA ASP A 255 -7.75 4.10 -16.86
C ASP A 255 -6.48 4.75 -17.45
N GLN A 256 -6.58 5.34 -18.63
CA GLN A 256 -5.50 6.11 -19.25
C GLN A 256 -5.11 7.35 -18.44
N ALA A 257 -6.08 8.07 -17.87
CA ALA A 257 -5.79 9.22 -17.00
C ALA A 257 -5.04 8.81 -15.73
N HIS A 258 -5.46 7.72 -15.09
CA HIS A 258 -4.73 7.15 -13.94
C HIS A 258 -3.34 6.64 -14.34
N ALA A 259 -3.21 5.94 -15.47
CA ALA A 259 -1.92 5.47 -15.97
C ALA A 259 -0.95 6.62 -16.28
N ALA A 260 -1.45 7.71 -16.86
CA ALA A 260 -0.68 8.92 -17.11
C ALA A 260 -0.17 9.55 -15.80
N TYR A 261 -1.02 9.63 -14.76
CA TYR A 261 -0.59 10.06 -13.44
C TYR A 261 0.47 9.12 -12.84
N HIS A 262 0.25 7.81 -12.88
CA HIS A 262 1.21 6.82 -12.38
C HIS A 262 2.58 6.90 -13.08
N ALA A 263 2.60 7.21 -14.38
CA ALA A 263 3.83 7.41 -15.14
C ALA A 263 4.63 8.64 -14.68
N VAL A 264 3.98 9.66 -14.11
CA VAL A 264 4.61 10.90 -13.63
C VAL A 264 4.85 10.88 -12.12
N ARG A 265 4.15 10.01 -11.37
CA ARG A 265 4.15 9.88 -9.89
C ARG A 265 5.54 9.95 -9.25
N PHE A 266 6.54 9.30 -9.85
CA PHE A 266 7.92 9.23 -9.34
C PHE A 266 8.96 9.87 -10.26
N LYS A 267 8.54 10.57 -11.34
CA LYS A 267 9.48 11.23 -12.24
C LYS A 267 10.08 12.46 -11.56
N ILE A 268 11.39 12.62 -11.70
CA ILE A 268 12.11 13.81 -11.24
C ILE A 268 12.16 14.82 -12.40
N PRO A 269 11.75 16.08 -12.21
CA PRO A 269 11.94 17.14 -13.21
C PRO A 269 13.43 17.34 -13.51
N THR A 270 13.77 17.53 -14.78
CA THR A 270 15.14 17.77 -15.26
C THR A 270 15.81 18.94 -14.54
N ASP A 271 15.08 20.03 -14.30
CA ASP A 271 15.57 21.24 -13.64
C ASP A 271 16.14 20.97 -12.23
N LEU A 272 15.57 20.00 -11.50
CA LEU A 272 16.04 19.64 -10.15
C LEU A 272 17.25 18.71 -10.18
N VAL A 273 17.48 18.02 -11.30
CA VAL A 273 18.62 17.11 -11.46
C VAL A 273 19.90 17.90 -11.77
N GLU A 274 19.79 18.93 -12.60
CA GLU A 274 20.94 19.77 -13.00
C GLU A 274 21.52 20.57 -11.84
N THR A 275 20.67 21.07 -10.94
CA THR A 275 21.11 21.80 -9.73
C THR A 275 21.74 20.92 -8.65
N ALA A 276 21.54 19.60 -8.71
CA ALA A 276 22.00 18.65 -7.68
C ALA A 276 23.37 18.01 -7.99
N VAL A 277 23.86 18.14 -9.22
CA VAL A 277 25.22 17.74 -9.59
C VAL A 277 26.12 18.97 -9.43
N PRO A 278 27.13 18.98 -8.54
CA PRO A 278 28.09 20.06 -8.55
C PRO A 278 28.76 20.08 -9.92
N ALA A 279 28.65 21.22 -10.61
CA ALA A 279 29.30 21.45 -11.89
C ALA A 279 30.79 21.07 -11.76
N ARG A 280 31.18 19.97 -12.41
CA ARG A 280 32.59 19.69 -12.63
C ARG A 280 33.10 20.84 -13.49
N ALA A 281 34.03 21.62 -12.93
CA ALA A 281 34.59 22.80 -13.58
C ALA A 281 35.05 22.44 -15.01
N PRO A 282 34.81 23.31 -16.01
CA PRO A 282 35.35 23.11 -17.34
C PRO A 282 36.87 23.36 -17.26
N ASP A 283 37.66 22.29 -17.24
CA ASP A 283 39.12 22.38 -17.40
C ASP A 283 39.42 22.77 -18.86
N GLY A 284 39.31 24.07 -19.14
CA GLY A 284 39.79 24.72 -20.34
C GLY A 284 41.09 25.45 -20.03
N ALA A 285 42.20 24.72 -19.95
CA ALA A 285 43.54 25.30 -19.98
C ALA A 285 44.35 24.65 -21.11
N SER A 286 44.42 25.38 -22.21
CA SER A 286 45.29 25.19 -23.36
C SER A 286 46.75 25.02 -22.95
N LEU A 287 47.39 23.94 -23.42
CA LEU A 287 48.81 23.94 -23.75
C LEU A 287 48.99 23.26 -25.12
N ALA A 288 49.18 24.09 -26.14
CA ALA A 288 49.73 23.70 -27.43
C ALA A 288 51.26 23.63 -27.33
N HIS A 289 51.85 22.51 -27.75
CA HIS A 289 53.17 22.49 -28.39
C HIS A 289 53.33 21.19 -29.22
N GLU A 290 53.16 21.32 -30.53
CA GLU A 290 53.84 20.50 -31.56
C GLU A 290 55.27 21.06 -31.79
N PRO A 291 56.16 20.47 -32.63
CA PRO A 291 56.28 19.10 -33.15
C PRO A 291 57.76 18.59 -33.11
N ALA A 292 58.03 17.31 -33.44
CA ALA A 292 59.10 16.91 -34.37
C ALA A 292 59.38 15.38 -34.44
N ARG A 293 59.20 14.85 -35.66
CA ARG A 293 60.11 14.03 -36.47
C ARG A 293 60.49 12.58 -36.07
N GLY A 294 60.03 11.67 -36.94
CA GLY A 294 60.84 10.68 -37.67
C GLY A 294 61.07 9.34 -36.98
N GLY A 295 60.91 8.17 -37.59
CA GLY A 295 60.58 7.79 -38.97
C GLY A 295 60.84 6.29 -39.17
N LEU A 296 60.21 5.71 -40.21
CA LEU A 296 60.62 4.54 -41.04
C LEU A 296 60.79 3.17 -40.34
N GLY A 297 60.38 2.02 -40.89
CA GLY A 297 59.84 1.62 -42.19
C GLY A 297 59.37 0.15 -42.13
N THR A 298 58.30 -0.20 -42.85
CA THR A 298 58.26 -1.09 -44.05
C THR A 298 58.51 -2.58 -43.79
N SER A 299 57.58 -3.50 -44.07
CA SER A 299 57.21 -4.03 -45.40
C SER A 299 55.92 -4.90 -45.21
N GLY A 300 54.90 -4.94 -46.09
CA GLY A 300 54.85 -5.31 -47.52
C GLY A 300 54.49 -6.82 -47.62
N ALA A 301 53.54 -7.35 -48.42
CA ALA A 301 52.71 -6.82 -49.50
C ALA A 301 51.61 -7.84 -49.91
N GLN A 302 50.50 -7.30 -50.49
CA GLN A 302 49.74 -7.73 -51.71
C GLN A 302 49.02 -9.10 -51.78
N ALA A 303 47.68 -9.15 -51.98
CA ALA A 303 46.85 -8.93 -53.21
C ALA A 303 46.69 -10.25 -54.01
N ASP A 304 45.60 -10.63 -54.68
CA ASP A 304 44.45 -9.94 -55.28
C ASP A 304 43.39 -11.02 -55.68
N GLY A 305 42.13 -10.67 -55.98
CA GLY A 305 41.21 -11.59 -56.67
C GLY A 305 39.69 -11.41 -56.50
N SER A 306 39.08 -10.71 -57.46
CA SER A 306 37.64 -10.45 -57.66
C SER A 306 36.84 -11.64 -58.24
N VAL A 307 35.49 -11.57 -58.09
CA VAL A 307 34.34 -12.13 -58.88
C VAL A 307 33.30 -12.65 -57.87
N GLY A 308 31.98 -12.36 -57.86
CA GLY A 308 31.03 -11.72 -58.76
C GLY A 308 29.66 -12.40 -58.55
N GLY A 309 28.56 -11.64 -58.34
CA GLY A 309 27.21 -12.09 -58.73
C GLY A 309 26.14 -12.40 -57.65
N LYS A 310 25.11 -11.52 -57.65
CA LYS A 310 23.63 -11.78 -57.66
C LYS A 310 22.87 -12.31 -56.42
N ARG A 311 21.98 -11.41 -55.93
CA ARG A 311 20.53 -11.53 -55.57
C ARG A 311 19.99 -12.87 -55.04
N THR A 312 19.29 -12.84 -53.90
CA THR A 312 17.81 -13.03 -53.74
C THR A 312 17.38 -12.91 -52.26
N ALA A 313 16.10 -12.57 -52.07
CA ALA A 313 15.42 -12.28 -50.81
C ALA A 313 14.92 -13.52 -50.03
N ASP A 314 14.42 -13.24 -48.82
CA ASP A 314 13.46 -13.97 -47.99
C ASP A 314 13.87 -15.30 -47.33
N SER A 315 13.81 -15.35 -45.99
CA SER A 315 12.76 -16.08 -45.25
C SER A 315 13.10 -16.25 -43.75
N MET A 316 12.14 -15.85 -42.90
CA MET A 316 12.03 -16.24 -41.48
C MET A 316 11.62 -17.72 -41.36
N PRO A 317 11.95 -18.43 -40.25
CA PRO A 317 11.29 -19.67 -39.89
C PRO A 317 10.29 -19.54 -38.71
N PRO A 318 9.33 -20.50 -38.58
CA PRO A 318 8.06 -20.32 -37.86
C PRO A 318 7.98 -20.99 -36.48
N ALA A 319 6.97 -20.59 -35.70
CA ALA A 319 6.59 -21.14 -34.40
C ALA A 319 5.46 -22.19 -34.49
N CYS A 320 5.58 -23.27 -33.71
CA CYS A 320 4.59 -24.35 -33.56
C CYS A 320 3.58 -24.08 -32.40
N PRO A 321 2.35 -24.64 -32.45
CA PRO A 321 1.29 -24.46 -31.44
C PRO A 321 1.17 -25.62 -30.41
N PRO A 322 0.48 -25.43 -29.25
CA PRO A 322 0.20 -26.48 -28.26
C PRO A 322 -1.19 -27.18 -28.43
N PRO A 323 -1.44 -28.32 -27.75
CA PRO A 323 -2.39 -29.37 -28.17
C PRO A 323 -3.81 -29.30 -27.54
N PRO A 324 -4.82 -30.02 -28.11
CA PRO A 324 -6.20 -30.01 -27.63
C PRO A 324 -6.54 -31.11 -26.62
N LYS A 325 -7.37 -30.77 -25.61
CA LYS A 325 -7.97 -31.70 -24.65
C LYS A 325 -9.31 -32.27 -25.17
N ARG A 326 -9.43 -33.60 -25.14
CA ARG A 326 -10.63 -34.39 -25.41
C ARG A 326 -11.75 -34.11 -24.38
N GLY A 327 -12.96 -33.84 -24.86
CA GLY A 327 -14.19 -33.88 -24.08
C GLY A 327 -15.24 -34.73 -24.79
N ARG A 328 -15.62 -35.86 -24.19
CA ARG A 328 -16.68 -36.78 -24.64
C ARG A 328 -18.02 -36.02 -24.73
N ARG A 329 -18.67 -36.02 -25.89
CA ARG A 329 -20.11 -35.77 -26.02
C ARG A 329 -20.82 -37.03 -26.51
N ARG A 330 -21.89 -37.36 -25.79
CA ARG A 330 -22.76 -38.52 -25.95
C ARG A 330 -23.76 -38.22 -27.07
N VAL A 331 -23.87 -39.14 -28.03
CA VAL A 331 -24.80 -39.10 -29.16
C VAL A 331 -26.18 -39.58 -28.71
N LYS A 332 -27.25 -38.92 -29.17
CA LYS A 332 -28.49 -39.60 -29.54
C LYS A 332 -29.16 -38.88 -30.71
N ALA A 333 -29.57 -39.70 -31.68
CA ALA A 333 -29.99 -39.39 -33.03
C ALA A 333 -31.43 -38.85 -33.11
N ASP A 334 -31.77 -38.18 -34.22
CA ASP A 334 -32.72 -38.76 -35.17
C ASP A 334 -32.59 -38.21 -36.61
N SER A 335 -32.85 -39.13 -37.56
CA SER A 335 -33.14 -39.10 -39.00
C SER A 335 -33.46 -37.76 -39.71
N GLY A 336 -32.89 -37.42 -40.88
CA GLY A 336 -33.20 -37.93 -42.25
C GLY A 336 -34.19 -36.93 -42.93
N GLN A 337 -34.05 -36.36 -44.13
CA GLN A 337 -33.60 -36.86 -45.43
C GLN A 337 -33.37 -35.69 -46.44
N SER A 338 -32.62 -36.00 -47.51
CA SER A 338 -32.67 -35.47 -48.90
C SER A 338 -32.00 -34.13 -49.30
N ALA A 339 -31.29 -34.22 -50.44
CA ALA A 339 -30.44 -33.23 -51.12
C ALA A 339 -31.18 -32.60 -52.34
N PRO A 340 -30.55 -31.95 -53.37
CA PRO A 340 -29.22 -31.33 -53.50
C PRO A 340 -29.22 -29.92 -54.19
N SER A 341 -28.00 -29.38 -54.39
CA SER A 341 -27.55 -28.50 -55.50
C SER A 341 -27.82 -26.98 -55.46
N ALA A 342 -26.74 -26.18 -55.36
CA ALA A 342 -26.26 -25.27 -56.41
C ALA A 342 -25.02 -24.50 -55.92
N THR A 343 -23.93 -24.60 -56.69
CA THR A 343 -22.66 -23.86 -56.52
C THR A 343 -22.71 -22.52 -57.31
N PRO A 344 -21.67 -21.67 -57.29
CA PRO A 344 -21.76 -20.26 -56.95
C PRO A 344 -21.72 -19.33 -58.18
N ALA A 345 -22.13 -18.07 -58.03
CA ALA A 345 -21.89 -17.07 -59.04
C ALA A 345 -21.53 -15.72 -58.43
N ALA A 346 -20.49 -15.13 -59.02
CA ALA A 346 -19.75 -13.99 -58.57
C ALA A 346 -20.37 -12.65 -59.02
N SER A 347 -19.99 -11.61 -58.27
CA SER A 347 -19.52 -10.31 -58.77
C SER A 347 -20.51 -9.19 -59.13
N LEU A 348 -20.10 -8.00 -58.64
CA LEU A 348 -20.22 -6.63 -59.19
C LEU A 348 -21.15 -5.63 -58.47
N PRO A 349 -20.79 -4.33 -58.50
CA PRO A 349 -20.69 -3.50 -57.29
C PRO A 349 -21.52 -2.20 -57.33
N ALA A 350 -21.44 -1.47 -56.21
CA ALA A 350 -21.62 -0.02 -56.06
C ALA A 350 -22.92 0.64 -56.56
N SER A 351 -23.69 1.16 -55.60
CA SER A 351 -24.43 2.41 -55.78
C SER A 351 -24.31 3.27 -54.51
N SER A 352 -23.53 4.34 -54.66
CA SER A 352 -23.65 5.63 -53.99
C SER A 352 -25.02 5.90 -53.32
N ALA A 353 -25.01 6.33 -52.06
CA ALA A 353 -25.63 7.59 -51.63
C ALA A 353 -25.47 7.85 -50.12
N ALA A 354 -25.16 9.11 -49.80
CA ALA A 354 -25.40 9.83 -48.56
C ALA A 354 -24.49 9.56 -47.34
N ALA A 355 -23.50 10.45 -47.19
CA ALA A 355 -22.86 10.76 -45.92
C ALA A 355 -23.87 11.39 -44.93
N PRO A 356 -23.89 10.99 -43.64
CA PRO A 356 -24.50 11.78 -42.58
C PRO A 356 -23.48 12.77 -41.98
N PRO A 357 -23.95 13.87 -41.37
CA PRO A 357 -23.15 15.06 -41.11
C PRO A 357 -22.11 14.85 -40.00
N ALA A 358 -20.93 15.42 -40.23
CA ALA A 358 -19.92 15.68 -39.22
C ALA A 358 -20.53 16.49 -38.07
N GLY A 359 -20.63 15.87 -36.90
CA GLY A 359 -21.24 16.49 -35.73
C GLY A 359 -21.31 15.54 -34.54
N HIS A 360 -20.29 14.72 -34.35
CA HIS A 360 -20.07 14.03 -33.08
C HIS A 360 -18.68 14.46 -32.65
N SER A 361 -18.62 15.51 -31.84
CA SER A 361 -17.43 15.81 -31.07
C SER A 361 -17.09 14.54 -30.30
N THR A 362 -15.98 13.92 -30.67
CA THR A 362 -15.23 13.00 -29.81
C THR A 362 -15.25 13.60 -28.41
N PRO A 363 -15.63 12.88 -27.34
CA PRO A 363 -15.53 13.43 -26.00
C PRO A 363 -14.07 13.85 -25.83
N GLN A 364 -13.85 15.16 -25.73
CA GLN A 364 -12.50 15.68 -25.55
C GLN A 364 -11.91 15.00 -24.30
N PRO A 365 -10.62 14.62 -24.32
CA PRO A 365 -9.94 14.19 -23.11
C PRO A 365 -10.17 15.25 -22.04
N LEU A 366 -10.52 14.81 -20.82
CA LEU A 366 -10.73 15.72 -19.70
C LEU A 366 -9.53 16.69 -19.62
N PRO A 367 -9.77 18.01 -19.67
CA PRO A 367 -8.69 18.99 -19.69
C PRO A 367 -7.86 18.88 -18.39
N GLY A 368 -6.53 18.85 -18.54
CA GLY A 368 -5.59 19.09 -17.43
C GLY A 368 -4.69 17.93 -16.99
N VAL A 369 -4.84 16.68 -17.49
CA VAL A 369 -3.93 15.59 -17.07
C VAL A 369 -2.55 15.73 -17.73
N GLU A 370 -2.49 16.21 -18.98
CA GLU A 370 -1.22 16.46 -19.69
C GLU A 370 -0.50 17.72 -19.18
N GLU A 371 -1.22 18.77 -18.77
CA GLU A 371 -0.65 19.98 -18.16
C GLU A 371 0.07 19.69 -16.83
N ALA A 372 -0.44 18.73 -16.05
CA ALA A 372 0.16 18.36 -14.77
C ALA A 372 1.52 17.64 -14.92
N ALA A 373 1.80 17.05 -16.09
CA ALA A 373 3.08 16.39 -16.35
C ALA A 373 4.21 17.42 -16.58
N ASN A 374 3.88 18.60 -17.11
CA ASN A 374 4.81 19.66 -17.54
C ASN A 374 4.82 20.88 -16.60
N LEU A 375 4.29 20.75 -15.38
CA LEU A 375 4.39 21.80 -14.37
C LEU A 375 5.87 22.12 -14.08
N PRO A 376 6.26 23.41 -13.98
CA PRO A 376 7.61 23.77 -13.59
C PRO A 376 7.92 23.18 -12.21
N ALA A 377 9.18 22.79 -11.99
CA ALA A 377 9.60 22.09 -10.76
C ALA A 377 9.17 22.80 -9.47
N ALA A 378 9.10 24.13 -9.50
CA ALA A 378 8.67 24.99 -8.39
C ALA A 378 7.21 24.75 -7.95
N ASN A 379 6.32 24.32 -8.85
CA ASN A 379 4.88 24.17 -8.57
C ASN A 379 4.47 22.73 -8.18
N ILE A 380 5.42 21.81 -8.12
CA ILE A 380 5.13 20.40 -7.83
C ILE A 380 4.92 20.22 -6.33
N LEU A 381 3.76 19.66 -5.99
CA LEU A 381 3.43 19.22 -4.63
C LEU A 381 3.92 17.79 -4.41
N TRP A 382 4.71 17.62 -3.36
CA TRP A 382 5.23 16.33 -2.91
C TRP A 382 4.44 15.82 -1.71
N ARG A 383 4.25 14.50 -1.64
CA ARG A 383 3.65 13.80 -0.50
C ARG A 383 4.39 12.49 -0.23
N VAL A 384 4.20 11.96 0.96
CA VAL A 384 4.75 10.66 1.34
C VAL A 384 3.92 9.52 0.72
N SER A 385 4.59 8.54 0.10
CA SER A 385 3.98 7.33 -0.46
C SER A 385 3.77 6.29 0.63
N LEU A 386 2.56 6.25 1.17
CA LEU A 386 2.18 5.32 2.25
C LEU A 386 2.18 3.86 1.80
N GLU A 387 1.91 3.64 0.51
CA GLU A 387 1.90 2.32 -0.14
C GLU A 387 3.30 1.70 -0.15
N GLU A 388 4.32 2.45 -0.56
CA GLU A 388 5.70 1.95 -0.60
C GLU A 388 6.23 1.63 0.81
N PHE A 389 5.88 2.45 1.82
CA PHE A 389 6.23 2.14 3.20
C PHE A 389 5.59 0.85 3.69
N ASN A 390 4.30 0.65 3.42
CA ASN A 390 3.62 -0.59 3.79
C ASN A 390 4.26 -1.80 3.08
N LEU A 391 4.60 -1.65 1.80
CA LEU A 391 5.28 -2.70 1.03
C LEU A 391 6.65 -3.06 1.61
N ARG A 392 7.43 -2.07 2.05
CA ARG A 392 8.74 -2.34 2.68
C ARG A 392 8.63 -2.99 4.04
N LEU A 393 7.76 -2.48 4.91
CA LEU A 393 7.51 -3.09 6.23
C LEU A 393 6.98 -4.53 6.09
N ARG A 394 6.15 -4.77 5.07
CA ARG A 394 5.69 -6.11 4.71
C ARG A 394 6.85 -7.01 4.30
N ASN A 395 7.76 -6.52 3.47
CA ASN A 395 8.91 -7.29 3.00
C ASN A 395 9.89 -7.60 4.14
N GLU A 396 10.13 -6.65 5.04
CA GLU A 396 10.92 -6.81 6.27
C GLU A 396 10.30 -7.90 7.15
N ALA A 397 8.99 -7.83 7.42
CA ALA A 397 8.30 -8.84 8.23
C ALA A 397 8.33 -10.26 7.61
N ILE A 398 8.30 -10.36 6.27
CA ILE A 398 8.47 -11.65 5.57
C ILE A 398 9.90 -12.17 5.74
N ALA A 399 10.91 -11.31 5.59
CA ALA A 399 12.32 -11.67 5.77
C ALA A 399 12.60 -12.15 7.21
N ASP A 400 12.08 -11.44 8.22
CA ASP A 400 12.21 -11.82 9.63
C ASP A 400 11.53 -13.16 9.94
N HIS A 401 10.37 -13.40 9.33
CA HIS A 401 9.66 -14.68 9.48
C HIS A 401 10.47 -15.85 8.90
N MET A 402 11.06 -15.65 7.73
CA MET A 402 11.90 -16.66 7.10
C MET A 402 13.23 -16.85 7.85
N GLY A 403 13.78 -15.76 8.39
CA GLY A 403 14.97 -15.77 9.24
C GLY A 403 14.79 -16.55 10.53
N SER A 404 13.64 -16.40 11.18
CA SER A 404 13.31 -17.11 12.42
C SER A 404 13.00 -18.60 12.21
N ARG A 405 12.52 -19.01 11.03
CA ARG A 405 12.25 -20.43 10.72
C ARG A 405 13.45 -21.19 10.13
N HIS A 406 14.17 -20.58 9.20
CA HIS A 406 15.21 -21.25 8.39
C HIS A 406 16.62 -20.70 8.65
N GLY A 407 16.77 -19.80 9.61
CA GLY A 407 18.04 -19.19 9.99
C GLY A 407 18.28 -17.82 9.32
N PRO A 408 19.20 -17.01 9.86
CA PRO A 408 19.40 -15.62 9.44
C PRO A 408 19.83 -15.48 7.97
N ALA A 409 20.59 -16.43 7.44
CA ALA A 409 21.00 -16.45 6.03
C ALA A 409 19.79 -16.57 5.08
N ALA A 410 18.76 -17.34 5.45
CA ALA A 410 17.53 -17.46 4.67
C ALA A 410 16.73 -16.15 4.67
N GLY A 411 16.67 -15.45 5.82
CA GLY A 411 16.05 -14.13 5.92
C GLY A 411 16.72 -13.10 4.99
N ALA A 412 18.04 -13.03 5.00
CA ALA A 412 18.82 -12.14 4.13
C ALA A 412 18.59 -12.44 2.63
N VAL A 413 18.59 -13.71 2.24
CA VAL A 413 18.32 -14.12 0.85
C VAL A 413 16.90 -13.72 0.42
N VAL A 414 15.89 -13.93 1.26
CA VAL A 414 14.50 -13.55 0.97
C VAL A 414 14.33 -12.02 0.91
N ALA A 415 15.01 -11.27 1.79
CA ALA A 415 15.06 -9.81 1.72
C ALA A 415 15.67 -9.34 0.38
N GLY A 416 16.78 -9.95 -0.04
CA GLY A 416 17.41 -9.72 -1.33
C GLY A 416 16.50 -10.06 -2.53
N MET A 417 15.76 -11.17 -2.47
CA MET A 417 14.76 -11.52 -3.49
C MET A 417 13.67 -10.46 -3.61
N LEU A 418 13.14 -9.98 -2.48
CA LEU A 418 12.10 -8.94 -2.45
C LEU A 418 12.62 -7.59 -2.94
N ALA A 419 13.88 -7.25 -2.62
CA ALA A 419 14.54 -6.06 -3.13
C ALA A 419 14.80 -6.12 -4.65
N ALA A 420 15.23 -7.27 -5.17
CA ALA A 420 15.41 -7.51 -6.60
C ALA A 420 14.07 -7.46 -7.35
N HIS A 421 13.01 -8.02 -6.76
CA HIS A 421 11.65 -7.92 -7.30
C HIS A 421 11.19 -6.46 -7.38
N ALA A 422 11.40 -5.68 -6.32
CA ALA A 422 11.08 -4.25 -6.31
C ALA A 422 11.90 -3.48 -7.36
N ALA A 423 13.17 -3.80 -7.56
CA ALA A 423 14.01 -3.19 -8.60
C ALA A 423 13.47 -3.48 -10.03
N ARG A 424 13.09 -4.73 -10.31
CA ARG A 424 12.44 -5.13 -11.58
C ARG A 424 11.14 -4.36 -11.82
N LEU A 425 10.30 -4.22 -10.80
CA LEU A 425 9.06 -3.43 -10.90
C LEU A 425 9.36 -1.94 -11.10
N ARG A 426 10.47 -1.43 -10.58
CA ARG A 426 10.90 -0.05 -10.83
C ARG A 426 11.27 0.17 -12.29
N GLU A 427 12.05 -0.73 -12.86
CA GLU A 427 12.51 -0.68 -14.25
C GLU A 427 11.37 -0.87 -15.26
N ALA A 428 10.44 -1.79 -14.98
CA ALA A 428 9.32 -2.07 -15.86
C ALA A 428 8.30 -0.92 -15.97
N GLY A 429 8.33 0.05 -15.05
CA GLY A 429 7.36 1.16 -15.02
C GLY A 429 5.90 0.73 -14.82
N ALA A 430 5.66 -0.57 -14.62
CA ALA A 430 4.35 -1.14 -14.42
C ALA A 430 3.88 -0.85 -12.99
N PRO A 431 2.56 -0.60 -12.78
CA PRO A 431 2.00 -0.73 -11.44
C PRO A 431 2.38 -2.12 -10.92
N ALA A 432 2.65 -2.22 -9.61
CA ALA A 432 2.79 -3.52 -8.97
C ALA A 432 1.49 -4.26 -9.25
N ALA A 433 1.49 -5.13 -10.28
CA ALA A 433 0.36 -6.01 -10.50
C ALA A 433 0.18 -6.79 -9.20
N ASP A 434 -1.06 -7.02 -8.80
CA ASP A 434 -1.47 -7.86 -7.67
C ASP A 434 -0.97 -9.30 -7.89
N GLY A 435 0.34 -9.44 -7.81
CA GLY A 435 1.09 -10.64 -8.08
C GLY A 435 1.18 -11.33 -6.75
N GLU A 436 0.36 -12.37 -6.59
CA GLU A 436 0.51 -13.34 -5.51
C GLU A 436 1.95 -13.89 -5.43
N ARG A 437 2.71 -13.78 -6.53
CA ARG A 437 4.12 -14.19 -6.66
C ARG A 437 5.02 -13.09 -7.20
N THR A 438 6.27 -13.08 -6.75
CA THR A 438 7.32 -12.24 -7.33
C THR A 438 7.62 -12.65 -8.78
N VAL A 439 8.25 -11.72 -9.51
CA VAL A 439 8.88 -12.00 -10.80
C VAL A 439 9.91 -13.14 -10.64
N LEU A 440 10.15 -13.91 -11.71
CA LEU A 440 11.20 -14.91 -11.76
C LEU A 440 12.58 -14.24 -11.71
N LEU A 441 13.38 -14.60 -10.70
CA LEU A 441 14.70 -14.05 -10.44
C LEU A 441 15.77 -15.12 -10.62
N SER A 442 16.88 -14.76 -11.25
CA SER A 442 18.08 -15.60 -11.34
C SER A 442 18.92 -15.54 -10.06
N GLU A 443 19.71 -16.58 -9.80
CA GLU A 443 20.62 -16.63 -8.64
C GLU A 443 21.58 -15.44 -8.60
N ALA A 444 22.10 -15.03 -9.77
CA ALA A 444 23.01 -13.90 -9.86
C ALA A 444 22.34 -12.54 -9.55
N GLU A 445 21.07 -12.37 -9.93
CA GLU A 445 20.30 -11.16 -9.57
C GLU A 445 20.05 -11.10 -8.06
N VAL A 446 19.69 -12.23 -7.44
CA VAL A 446 19.50 -12.31 -5.99
C VAL A 446 20.80 -12.05 -5.25
N ALA A 447 21.91 -12.65 -5.67
CA ALA A 447 23.22 -12.43 -5.05
C ALA A 447 23.66 -10.96 -5.09
N ARG A 448 23.44 -10.27 -6.23
CA ARG A 448 23.70 -8.82 -6.32
C ARG A 448 22.82 -8.01 -5.38
N ALA A 449 21.54 -8.36 -5.28
CA ALA A 449 20.62 -7.63 -4.39
C ALA A 449 20.95 -7.83 -2.91
N VAL A 450 21.33 -9.05 -2.50
CA VAL A 450 21.78 -9.34 -1.13
C VAL A 450 23.03 -8.52 -0.78
N ALA A 451 24.00 -8.43 -1.69
CA ALA A 451 25.22 -7.65 -1.47
C ALA A 451 24.98 -6.14 -1.28
N VAL A 452 23.89 -5.61 -1.85
CA VAL A 452 23.51 -4.19 -1.71
C VAL A 452 22.68 -3.93 -0.44
N HIS A 453 21.83 -4.88 -0.06
CA HIS A 453 20.89 -4.72 1.06
C HIS A 453 21.54 -4.96 2.43
N GLU A 454 22.70 -5.62 2.48
CA GLU A 454 23.47 -5.94 3.68
C GLU A 454 24.92 -5.40 3.60
N PRO A 455 25.14 -4.06 3.63
CA PRO A 455 26.50 -3.51 3.64
C PRO A 455 27.20 -3.64 5.00
N ASP A 456 26.48 -3.98 6.08
CA ASP A 456 26.95 -3.86 7.47
C ASP A 456 27.27 -5.19 8.18
N MET A 457 27.65 -6.21 7.41
CA MET A 457 28.19 -7.47 7.94
C MET A 457 29.71 -7.41 8.14
N ALA A 458 30.20 -6.33 8.74
CA ALA A 458 31.57 -6.29 9.25
C ALA A 458 31.76 -7.12 10.54
N GLY A 459 30.68 -7.72 11.10
CA GLY A 459 30.73 -8.37 12.41
C GLY A 459 29.92 -9.66 12.63
N ALA A 460 29.14 -10.18 11.67
CA ALA A 460 28.31 -11.37 11.92
C ALA A 460 28.30 -12.38 10.75
N GLY A 461 29.27 -13.30 10.74
CA GLY A 461 29.17 -14.57 10.00
C GLY A 461 29.62 -14.56 8.53
N PRO A 462 29.77 -15.76 7.93
CA PRO A 462 30.17 -15.92 6.53
C PRO A 462 29.09 -15.41 5.58
N ALA A 463 29.52 -14.87 4.43
CA ALA A 463 28.62 -14.45 3.35
C ALA A 463 27.60 -15.57 3.05
N PRO A 464 26.29 -15.26 2.94
CA PRO A 464 25.29 -16.29 2.74
C PRO A 464 25.53 -17.00 1.42
N ASP A 465 25.60 -18.32 1.45
CA ASP A 465 25.60 -19.15 0.25
C ASP A 465 24.20 -19.08 -0.39
N VAL A 466 24.01 -18.08 -1.25
CA VAL A 466 22.75 -17.79 -1.94
C VAL A 466 22.22 -19.00 -2.71
N PRO A 467 23.00 -19.68 -3.59
CA PRO A 467 22.47 -20.81 -4.36
C PRO A 467 22.13 -22.02 -3.48
N GLY A 468 22.96 -22.33 -2.47
CA GLY A 468 22.68 -23.41 -1.51
C GLY A 468 21.43 -23.14 -0.68
N THR A 469 21.29 -21.92 -0.18
CA THR A 469 20.14 -21.49 0.63
C THR A 469 18.84 -21.48 -0.18
N LEU A 470 18.86 -20.97 -1.41
CA LEU A 470 17.69 -20.98 -2.31
C LEU A 470 17.27 -22.41 -2.67
N SER A 471 18.23 -23.30 -2.92
CA SER A 471 17.96 -24.70 -3.20
C SER A 471 17.35 -25.43 -2.00
N SER A 472 17.85 -25.15 -0.79
CA SER A 472 17.31 -25.69 0.47
C SER A 472 15.88 -25.18 0.72
N LEU A 473 15.66 -23.87 0.58
CA LEU A 473 14.35 -23.25 0.74
C LEU A 473 13.34 -23.77 -0.29
N ALA A 474 13.75 -23.99 -1.54
CA ALA A 474 12.85 -24.51 -2.56
C ALA A 474 12.56 -26.02 -2.41
N ALA A 475 13.40 -26.77 -1.69
CA ALA A 475 13.19 -28.20 -1.44
C ALA A 475 12.17 -28.47 -0.33
N GLU A 476 11.84 -27.46 0.50
CA GLU A 476 10.92 -27.63 1.61
C GLU A 476 9.45 -27.54 1.17
N TRP A 477 8.67 -28.56 1.55
CA TRP A 477 7.30 -28.79 1.09
C TRP A 477 6.27 -27.70 1.47
N ALA A 478 6.63 -26.78 2.36
CA ALA A 478 5.78 -25.68 2.83
C ALA A 478 6.44 -24.30 2.69
N SER A 479 7.58 -24.22 2.00
CA SER A 479 8.28 -22.96 1.79
C SER A 479 7.55 -22.09 0.75
N PRO A 480 7.47 -20.77 0.95
CA PRO A 480 6.93 -19.85 -0.04
C PRO A 480 7.86 -19.67 -1.26
N VAL A 481 9.10 -20.18 -1.22
CA VAL A 481 10.04 -20.08 -2.33
C VAL A 481 9.82 -21.23 -3.31
N VAL A 482 9.54 -20.90 -4.57
CA VAL A 482 9.28 -21.86 -5.65
C VAL A 482 10.37 -21.73 -6.71
N ALA A 483 11.08 -22.82 -6.98
CA ALA A 483 11.97 -22.92 -8.13
C ALA A 483 11.17 -23.15 -9.42
N ALA A 484 11.47 -22.39 -10.47
CA ALA A 484 10.87 -22.52 -11.78
C ALA A 484 11.87 -23.08 -12.80
N GLY A 485 11.48 -24.16 -13.48
CA GLY A 485 12.22 -24.81 -14.57
C GLY A 485 13.07 -26.01 -14.14
N ASP A 486 13.02 -27.08 -14.94
CA ASP A 486 14.08 -28.10 -14.98
C ASP A 486 15.22 -27.60 -15.88
N PRO A 487 16.50 -27.96 -15.62
CA PRO A 487 17.63 -27.42 -16.36
C PRO A 487 17.91 -28.19 -17.65
N PRO A 488 17.86 -27.56 -18.84
CA PRO A 488 18.67 -28.04 -19.97
C PRO A 488 19.78 -27.06 -20.39
N ALA A 489 19.69 -25.76 -20.05
CA ALA A 489 20.75 -24.77 -20.25
C ALA A 489 20.35 -23.43 -19.62
N GLY A 490 21.01 -23.01 -18.54
CA GLY A 490 20.83 -21.68 -17.95
C GLY A 490 20.30 -21.68 -16.51
N ALA A 491 20.78 -20.71 -15.72
CA ALA A 491 20.63 -20.59 -14.27
C ALA A 491 19.21 -20.84 -13.74
N ARG A 492 19.12 -21.54 -12.61
CA ARG A 492 17.87 -21.83 -11.91
C ARG A 492 17.17 -20.52 -11.52
N GLN A 493 15.89 -20.43 -11.80
CA GLN A 493 15.08 -19.25 -11.50
C GLN A 493 14.20 -19.53 -10.28
N TYR A 494 14.04 -18.53 -9.43
CA TYR A 494 13.25 -18.62 -8.21
C TYR A 494 12.18 -17.52 -8.20
N SER A 495 11.03 -17.86 -7.63
CA SER A 495 9.96 -16.91 -7.30
C SER A 495 9.55 -17.10 -5.84
N LEU A 496 9.08 -16.04 -5.21
CA LEU A 496 8.54 -16.06 -3.87
C LEU A 496 7.03 -15.85 -3.93
N ASP A 497 6.27 -16.75 -3.31
CA ASP A 497 4.84 -16.63 -3.08
C ASP A 497 4.59 -15.68 -1.90
N ILE A 498 4.29 -14.42 -2.23
CA ILE A 498 4.04 -13.36 -1.24
C ILE A 498 2.74 -13.66 -0.50
N ALA A 499 1.70 -14.12 -1.20
CA ALA A 499 0.41 -14.43 -0.58
C ALA A 499 0.53 -15.60 0.40
N GLY A 500 1.28 -16.64 0.02
CA GLY A 500 1.62 -17.78 0.88
C GLY A 500 2.45 -17.37 2.10
N ALA A 501 3.50 -16.56 1.90
CA ALA A 501 4.35 -16.07 2.99
C ALA A 501 3.55 -15.21 3.99
N LEU A 502 2.70 -14.31 3.50
CA LEU A 502 1.82 -13.51 4.36
C LEU A 502 0.77 -14.35 5.06
N GLY A 503 0.22 -15.37 4.39
CA GLY A 503 -0.69 -16.33 5.00
C GLY A 503 -0.05 -17.07 6.17
N ALA A 504 1.19 -17.54 6.00
CA ALA A 504 1.96 -18.20 7.05
C ALA A 504 2.31 -17.25 8.21
N LEU A 505 2.67 -16.00 7.92
CA LEU A 505 2.96 -14.98 8.92
C LEU A 505 1.70 -14.60 9.73
N ARG A 506 0.57 -14.33 9.05
CA ARG A 506 -0.72 -14.04 9.70
C ARG A 506 -1.18 -15.21 10.57
N GLN A 507 -0.98 -16.44 10.10
CA GLN A 507 -1.24 -17.64 10.87
C GLN A 507 -0.36 -17.72 12.12
N GLY A 508 0.93 -17.43 12.03
CA GLY A 508 1.85 -17.40 13.17
C GLY A 508 1.37 -16.45 14.27
N HIS A 509 1.02 -15.21 13.91
CA HIS A 509 0.46 -14.24 14.83
C HIS A 509 -0.85 -14.70 15.47
N LEU A 510 -1.73 -15.32 14.68
CA LEU A 510 -2.99 -15.85 15.19
C LEU A 510 -2.76 -16.99 16.19
N GLU A 511 -1.78 -17.87 15.95
CA GLU A 511 -1.45 -18.96 16.87
C GLU A 511 -0.89 -18.45 18.20
N VAL A 512 -0.03 -17.41 18.18
CA VAL A 512 0.47 -16.76 19.40
C VAL A 512 -0.69 -16.15 20.18
N LEU A 513 -1.60 -15.43 19.51
CA LEU A 513 -2.75 -14.86 20.19
C LEU A 513 -3.69 -15.93 20.77
N LEU A 514 -3.95 -17.00 20.03
CA LEU A 514 -4.80 -18.10 20.50
C LEU A 514 -4.18 -18.81 21.71
N HIS A 515 -2.85 -18.96 21.71
CA HIS A 515 -2.10 -19.46 22.86
C HIS A 515 -2.30 -18.57 24.09
N ASP A 516 -2.12 -17.26 23.95
CA ASP A 516 -2.17 -16.33 25.08
C ASP A 516 -3.58 -16.17 25.64
N ARG A 517 -4.62 -16.26 24.79
CA ARG A 517 -6.01 -16.07 25.21
C ARG A 517 -6.71 -17.34 25.70
N PHE A 518 -6.49 -18.45 25.02
CA PHE A 518 -7.22 -19.70 25.28
C PHE A 518 -6.34 -20.79 25.92
N GLY A 519 -5.04 -20.53 26.03
CA GLY A 519 -4.05 -21.46 26.52
C GLY A 519 -3.57 -22.45 25.45
N PRO A 520 -2.67 -23.37 25.83
CA PRO A 520 -2.14 -24.39 24.91
C PRO A 520 -3.22 -25.35 24.40
N GLU A 521 -4.29 -25.55 25.18
CA GLU A 521 -5.47 -26.35 24.80
C GLU A 521 -6.24 -25.73 23.63
N GLY A 522 -6.49 -24.43 23.67
CA GLY A 522 -7.18 -23.71 22.60
C GLY A 522 -6.38 -23.71 21.29
N LEU A 523 -5.05 -23.55 21.40
CA LEU A 523 -4.15 -23.67 20.25
C LEU A 523 -4.16 -25.10 19.67
N ARG A 524 -4.21 -26.14 20.52
CA ARG A 524 -4.31 -27.53 20.07
C ARG A 524 -5.60 -27.77 19.29
N ILE A 525 -6.74 -27.31 19.81
CA ILE A 525 -8.04 -27.37 19.12
C ILE A 525 -7.98 -26.65 17.78
N TRP A 526 -7.39 -25.45 17.73
CA TRP A 526 -7.22 -24.69 16.49
C TRP A 526 -6.40 -25.44 15.43
N ARG A 527 -5.23 -25.96 15.81
CA ARG A 527 -4.36 -26.74 14.91
C ARG A 527 -5.06 -28.00 14.40
N LEU A 528 -5.78 -28.70 15.28
CA LEU A 528 -6.56 -29.87 14.92
C LEU A 528 -7.67 -29.53 13.91
N LEU A 529 -8.47 -28.50 14.18
CA LEU A 529 -9.56 -28.09 13.30
C LEU A 529 -9.07 -27.61 11.93
N ARG A 530 -7.85 -27.07 11.86
CA ARG A 530 -7.23 -26.71 10.58
C ARG A 530 -6.76 -27.92 9.78
N ALA A 531 -6.21 -28.94 10.45
CA ALA A 531 -5.76 -30.17 9.80
C ALA A 531 -6.94 -31.01 9.32
N CYS A 532 -7.93 -31.24 10.19
CA CYS A 532 -9.08 -32.11 9.90
C CYS A 532 -10.24 -31.39 9.19
N ARG A 533 -10.21 -30.05 9.10
CA ARG A 533 -11.21 -29.15 8.51
C ARG A 533 -12.57 -29.10 9.22
N GLN A 534 -13.19 -30.25 9.49
CA GLN A 534 -14.52 -30.38 10.09
C GLN A 534 -14.54 -31.52 11.09
N LEU A 535 -14.93 -31.24 12.34
CA LEU A 535 -14.99 -32.24 13.40
C LEU A 535 -16.23 -32.07 14.28
N GLU A 536 -16.77 -33.17 14.78
CA GLU A 536 -17.79 -33.17 15.82
C GLU A 536 -17.18 -32.92 17.21
N GLN A 537 -17.98 -32.46 18.17
CA GLN A 537 -17.49 -32.14 19.53
C GLN A 537 -16.79 -33.34 20.20
N LYS A 538 -17.34 -34.56 20.05
CA LYS A 538 -16.75 -35.77 20.63
C LYS A 538 -15.37 -36.06 20.01
N GLN A 539 -15.28 -35.94 18.69
CA GLN A 539 -14.02 -36.14 17.96
C GLN A 539 -12.96 -35.10 18.36
N VAL A 540 -13.36 -33.84 18.55
CA VAL A 540 -12.45 -32.80 19.03
C VAL A 540 -11.89 -33.15 20.41
N ALA A 541 -12.74 -33.60 21.34
CA ALA A 541 -12.31 -34.00 22.68
C ALA A 541 -11.34 -35.20 22.64
N ASP A 542 -11.68 -36.24 21.86
CA ASP A 542 -10.87 -37.46 21.71
C ASP A 542 -9.49 -37.14 21.08
N PHE A 543 -9.45 -36.38 19.98
CA PHE A 543 -8.19 -36.03 19.29
C PHE A 543 -7.35 -34.98 20.04
N CYS A 544 -7.97 -34.09 20.81
CA CYS A 544 -7.22 -33.13 21.63
C CYS A 544 -6.73 -33.72 22.94
N MET A 545 -7.14 -34.95 23.29
CA MET A 545 -6.90 -35.58 24.59
C MET A 545 -7.38 -34.69 25.74
N MET A 546 -8.64 -34.26 25.64
CA MET A 546 -9.29 -33.37 26.60
C MET A 546 -10.62 -33.98 27.04
N ASP A 547 -11.02 -33.67 28.27
CA ASP A 547 -12.36 -34.02 28.74
C ASP A 547 -13.42 -33.32 27.91
N ALA A 548 -14.50 -34.04 27.58
CA ALA A 548 -15.57 -33.54 26.72
C ALA A 548 -16.24 -32.27 27.27
N LYS A 549 -16.24 -32.10 28.60
CA LYS A 549 -16.76 -30.91 29.29
C LYS A 549 -15.88 -29.68 29.03
N ASP A 550 -14.57 -29.84 29.13
CA ASP A 550 -13.62 -28.74 28.99
C ASP A 550 -13.45 -28.35 27.52
N ALA A 551 -13.39 -29.34 26.63
CA ALA A 551 -13.43 -29.11 25.19
C ALA A 551 -14.66 -28.29 24.76
N LYS A 552 -15.84 -28.60 25.34
CA LYS A 552 -17.07 -27.84 25.09
C LYS A 552 -16.94 -26.37 25.51
N VAL A 553 -16.45 -26.11 26.72
CA VAL A 553 -16.28 -24.75 27.24
C VAL A 553 -15.34 -23.94 26.34
N LYS A 554 -14.20 -24.53 25.95
CA LYS A 554 -13.22 -23.88 25.06
C LYS A 554 -13.79 -23.63 23.67
N LEU A 555 -14.47 -24.60 23.06
CA LEU A 555 -15.10 -24.46 21.74
C LEU A 555 -16.13 -23.33 21.71
N HIS A 556 -17.01 -23.24 22.71
CA HIS A 556 -17.98 -22.14 22.78
C HIS A 556 -17.32 -20.78 23.08
N ALA A 557 -16.25 -20.74 23.88
CA ALA A 557 -15.49 -19.51 24.11
C ALA A 557 -14.83 -19.01 22.81
N MET A 558 -14.22 -19.90 22.03
CA MET A 558 -13.61 -19.59 20.74
C MET A 558 -14.64 -19.22 19.66
N LEU A 559 -15.84 -19.82 19.70
CA LEU A 559 -16.98 -19.46 18.86
C LEU A 559 -17.49 -18.05 19.18
N LYS A 560 -17.66 -17.73 20.47
CA LYS A 560 -18.09 -16.39 20.90
C LYS A 560 -17.09 -15.31 20.49
N ALA A 561 -15.80 -15.63 20.49
CA ALA A 561 -14.75 -14.74 20.02
C ALA A 561 -14.62 -14.68 18.49
N GLY A 562 -15.33 -15.53 17.74
CA GLY A 562 -15.36 -15.50 16.27
C GLY A 562 -14.17 -16.18 15.57
N TYR A 563 -13.34 -16.94 16.29
CA TYR A 563 -12.21 -17.67 15.71
C TYR A 563 -12.63 -18.97 15.02
N ILE A 564 -13.59 -19.68 15.62
CA ILE A 564 -14.13 -20.94 15.10
C ILE A 564 -15.57 -20.70 14.66
N ALA A 565 -15.99 -21.36 13.59
CA ALA A 565 -17.37 -21.36 13.14
C ALA A 565 -18.03 -22.71 13.40
N LEU A 566 -19.35 -22.67 13.64
CA LEU A 566 -20.19 -23.85 13.73
C LEU A 566 -20.94 -24.01 12.40
N GLN A 567 -20.80 -25.17 11.76
CA GLN A 567 -21.48 -25.52 10.53
C GLN A 567 -22.58 -26.54 10.82
N ASP A 568 -23.81 -26.19 10.47
CA ASP A 568 -24.97 -27.05 10.56
C ASP A 568 -25.14 -27.88 9.28
N VAL A 569 -25.20 -29.20 9.44
CA VAL A 569 -25.46 -30.15 8.35
C VAL A 569 -26.78 -30.87 8.63
N PRO A 570 -27.89 -30.42 8.02
CA PRO A 570 -29.21 -30.96 8.31
C PRO A 570 -29.38 -32.34 7.67
N ARG A 571 -29.89 -33.32 8.44
CA ARG A 571 -30.25 -34.66 7.90
C ARG A 571 -31.59 -34.64 7.16
N THR A 572 -32.48 -33.73 7.55
CA THR A 572 -33.82 -33.54 6.97
C THR A 572 -33.98 -32.10 6.47
N ALA A 573 -34.81 -31.90 5.43
CA ALA A 573 -35.02 -30.59 4.81
C ALA A 573 -35.49 -29.51 5.81
N ASP A 574 -36.18 -29.91 6.88
CA ASP A 574 -36.72 -29.02 7.91
C ASP A 574 -35.66 -28.33 8.79
N ARG A 575 -34.37 -28.67 8.62
CA ARG A 575 -33.23 -28.13 9.40
C ARG A 575 -33.45 -28.12 10.92
N ALA A 576 -34.23 -29.08 11.43
CA ALA A 576 -34.52 -29.19 12.85
C ALA A 576 -33.22 -29.46 13.65
N PRO A 577 -32.96 -28.75 14.76
CA PRO A 577 -31.73 -28.91 15.55
C PRO A 577 -31.47 -30.35 16.04
N SER A 578 -32.53 -31.10 16.36
CA SER A 578 -32.44 -32.50 16.81
C SER A 578 -31.99 -33.49 15.72
N ARG A 579 -32.11 -33.11 14.44
CA ARG A 579 -31.74 -33.93 13.28
C ARG A 579 -30.65 -33.25 12.44
N THR A 580 -29.83 -32.42 13.07
CA THR A 580 -28.78 -31.66 12.40
C THR A 580 -27.45 -31.96 13.07
N PHE A 581 -26.43 -32.26 12.28
CA PHE A 581 -25.06 -32.40 12.78
C PHE A 581 -24.43 -31.02 12.91
N TYR A 582 -23.73 -30.79 14.01
CA TYR A 582 -22.99 -29.57 14.26
C TYR A 582 -21.50 -29.86 14.16
N LEU A 583 -20.89 -29.36 13.08
CA LEU A 583 -19.48 -29.54 12.78
C LEU A 583 -18.72 -28.26 13.12
N TRP A 584 -17.66 -28.39 13.90
CA TRP A 584 -16.75 -27.31 14.21
C TRP A 584 -15.75 -27.15 13.06
N ARG A 585 -15.52 -25.92 12.62
CA ARG A 585 -14.54 -25.60 11.57
C ARG A 585 -13.71 -24.37 11.93
N ALA A 586 -12.43 -24.42 11.63
CA ALA A 586 -11.55 -23.25 11.70
C ALA A 586 -11.58 -22.49 10.37
N ASP A 587 -12.14 -21.28 10.38
CA ASP A 587 -12.14 -20.39 9.22
C ASP A 587 -11.05 -19.33 9.40
N VAL A 588 -9.91 -19.54 8.73
CA VAL A 588 -8.74 -18.64 8.85
C VAL A 588 -9.09 -17.22 8.41
N ARG A 589 -9.93 -17.06 7.39
CA ARG A 589 -10.29 -15.73 6.88
C ARG A 589 -11.17 -14.99 7.89
N ALA A 590 -12.17 -15.68 8.44
CA ALA A 590 -13.01 -15.10 9.48
C ALA A 590 -12.20 -14.78 10.75
N ALA A 591 -11.30 -15.68 11.15
CA ALA A 591 -10.39 -15.47 12.27
C ALA A 591 -9.46 -14.26 12.07
N CYS A 592 -8.88 -14.10 10.88
CA CYS A 592 -8.08 -12.92 10.54
C CYS A 592 -8.92 -11.63 10.59
N ALA A 593 -10.16 -11.65 10.10
CA ALA A 593 -11.05 -10.49 10.16
C ALA A 593 -11.43 -10.14 11.61
N ALA A 594 -11.79 -11.14 12.43
CA ALA A 594 -12.07 -10.96 13.86
C ALA A 594 -10.84 -10.39 14.59
N PHE A 595 -9.65 -10.92 14.32
CA PHE A 595 -8.42 -10.42 14.92
C PHE A 595 -8.10 -8.98 14.49
N THR A 596 -8.33 -8.64 13.22
CA THR A 596 -8.16 -7.26 12.72
C THR A 596 -9.07 -6.27 13.47
N ILE A 597 -10.31 -6.66 13.75
CA ILE A 597 -11.24 -5.85 14.54
C ILE A 597 -10.73 -5.68 15.97
N GLU A 598 -10.25 -6.76 16.60
CA GLU A 598 -9.65 -6.71 17.94
C GLU A 598 -8.43 -5.78 17.98
N LEU A 599 -7.57 -5.82 16.95
CA LEU A 599 -6.42 -4.92 16.82
C LEU A 599 -6.84 -3.45 16.72
N PHE A 600 -7.88 -3.13 15.95
CA PHE A 600 -8.41 -1.76 15.89
C PHE A 600 -8.96 -1.27 17.23
N LEU A 601 -9.67 -2.15 17.95
CA LEU A 601 -10.17 -1.82 19.29
C LEU A 601 -9.01 -1.64 20.28
N ALA A 602 -7.99 -2.50 20.23
CA ALA A 602 -6.80 -2.39 21.05
C ALA A 602 -6.05 -1.07 20.78
N ALA A 603 -5.81 -0.74 19.52
CA ALA A 603 -5.20 0.53 19.12
C ALA A 603 -6.01 1.73 19.64
N GLY A 604 -7.34 1.71 19.47
CA GLY A 604 -8.21 2.77 19.98
C GLY A 604 -8.23 2.90 21.50
N ASN A 605 -8.17 1.78 22.22
CA ASN A 605 -8.12 1.77 23.69
C ASN A 605 -6.77 2.26 24.21
N LEU A 606 -5.66 1.82 23.63
CA LEU A 606 -4.31 2.30 23.96
C LEU A 606 -4.18 3.80 23.70
N HIS A 607 -4.64 4.24 22.55
CA HIS A 607 -4.66 5.65 22.18
C HIS A 607 -5.54 6.49 23.12
N ALA A 608 -6.73 5.99 23.46
CA ALA A 608 -7.59 6.63 24.45
C ALA A 608 -6.94 6.72 25.84
N ARG A 609 -6.23 5.67 26.26
CA ARG A 609 -5.51 5.67 27.53
C ARG A 609 -4.35 6.67 27.50
N LEU A 610 -3.59 6.72 26.40
CA LEU A 610 -2.50 7.68 26.22
C LEU A 610 -3.01 9.11 26.31
N ALA A 611 -4.06 9.44 25.55
CA ALA A 611 -4.70 10.76 25.61
C ALA A 611 -5.21 11.11 27.02
N HIS A 612 -5.78 10.12 27.72
CA HIS A 612 -6.25 10.31 29.09
C HIS A 612 -5.10 10.64 30.06
N GLU A 613 -4.01 9.86 30.05
CA GLU A 613 -2.83 10.12 30.91
C GLU A 613 -2.20 11.49 30.61
N LEU A 614 -2.14 11.89 29.34
CA LEU A 614 -1.63 13.21 28.94
C LEU A 614 -2.56 14.33 29.43
N SER A 615 -3.88 14.17 29.32
CA SER A 615 -4.86 15.16 29.77
C SER A 615 -4.90 15.33 31.29
N GLN A 616 -4.81 14.23 32.04
CA GLN A 616 -4.81 14.25 33.51
C GLN A 616 -3.60 15.01 34.06
N ARG A 617 -2.48 14.99 33.34
CA ARG A 617 -1.22 15.62 33.76
C ARG A 617 -0.85 16.82 32.89
N ALA A 618 -1.85 17.48 32.31
CA ALA A 618 -1.65 18.66 31.45
C ALA A 618 -0.88 19.78 32.18
N GLU A 619 -1.12 19.98 33.48
CA GLU A 619 -0.38 20.97 34.27
C GLU A 619 1.11 20.63 34.38
N LEU A 620 1.44 19.37 34.66
CA LEU A 620 2.83 18.89 34.71
C LEU A 620 3.54 19.11 33.37
N LEU A 621 2.85 18.83 32.27
CA LEU A 621 3.38 19.07 30.92
C LEU A 621 3.56 20.56 30.63
N ARG A 622 2.66 21.44 31.09
CA ARG A 622 2.83 22.90 30.98
C ARG A 622 4.06 23.39 31.73
N VAL A 623 4.34 22.85 32.92
CA VAL A 623 5.55 23.17 33.68
C VAL A 623 6.80 22.76 32.88
N LEU A 624 6.79 21.57 32.26
CA LEU A 624 7.88 21.16 31.37
C LEU A 624 8.04 22.08 30.17
N ASP A 625 6.95 22.50 29.53
CA ASP A 625 6.99 23.42 28.39
C ASP A 625 7.55 24.79 28.79
N LEU A 626 7.21 25.30 29.98
CA LEU A 626 7.75 26.54 30.54
C LEU A 626 9.25 26.42 30.88
N VAL A 627 9.67 25.29 31.43
CA VAL A 627 11.10 25.02 31.70
C VAL A 627 11.88 24.93 30.39
N ASN A 628 11.36 24.21 29.39
CA ASN A 628 11.97 24.12 28.07
C ASN A 628 12.03 25.47 27.34
N ALA A 629 11.07 26.36 27.59
CA ALA A 629 11.07 27.73 27.07
C ALA A 629 12.00 28.68 27.84
N GLY A 630 12.69 28.21 28.90
CA GLY A 630 13.53 29.05 29.76
C GLY A 630 12.75 30.01 30.66
N LEU A 631 11.42 29.90 30.72
CA LEU A 631 10.52 30.77 31.50
C LEU A 631 10.35 30.30 32.95
N ALA A 632 10.78 29.07 33.27
CA ALA A 632 10.76 28.51 34.61
C ALA A 632 12.12 27.90 34.97
N GLY A 633 12.52 28.04 36.24
CA GLY A 633 13.79 27.50 36.74
C GLY A 633 13.77 25.95 36.83
N PRO A 634 14.93 25.29 36.71
CA PRO A 634 15.04 23.82 36.76
C PRO A 634 14.58 23.21 38.10
N GLY A 635 14.53 24.01 39.18
CA GLY A 635 14.02 23.59 40.49
C GLY A 635 12.55 23.15 40.48
N ALA A 636 11.70 23.77 39.65
CA ALA A 636 10.29 23.38 39.50
C ALA A 636 10.13 21.98 38.90
N LEU A 637 11.10 21.55 38.08
CA LEU A 637 11.14 20.21 37.50
C LEU A 637 11.64 19.18 38.53
N ALA A 638 12.62 19.57 39.38
CA ALA A 638 13.21 18.71 40.38
C ALA A 638 12.19 18.26 41.45
N GLU A 639 11.33 19.17 41.92
CA GLU A 639 10.26 18.86 42.88
C GLU A 639 9.27 17.82 42.36
N ARG A 640 9.03 17.80 41.04
CA ARG A 640 8.08 16.90 40.36
C ARG A 640 8.76 15.80 39.55
N ALA A 641 10.06 15.55 39.78
CA ALA A 641 10.88 14.66 38.95
C ALA A 641 10.41 13.18 38.97
N SER A 642 9.88 12.72 40.11
CA SER A 642 9.31 11.37 40.24
C SER A 642 8.05 11.19 39.38
N ASP A 643 7.19 12.20 39.35
CA ASP A 643 5.98 12.24 38.51
C ASP A 643 6.31 12.32 37.03
N PHE A 644 7.34 13.10 36.65
CA PHE A 644 7.88 13.12 35.30
C PHE A 644 8.45 11.77 34.86
N SER A 645 9.20 11.11 35.74
CA SER A 645 9.75 9.79 35.45
C SER A 645 8.64 8.74 35.31
N ARG A 646 7.57 8.86 36.10
CA ARG A 646 6.39 8.00 35.99
C ARG A 646 5.60 8.26 34.71
N ILE A 647 5.31 9.52 34.37
CA ILE A 647 4.56 9.83 33.13
C ILE A 647 5.35 9.39 31.91
N LYS A 648 6.67 9.67 31.86
CA LYS A 648 7.55 9.26 30.77
C LYS A 648 7.51 7.75 30.57
N ARG A 649 7.64 6.96 31.64
CA ARG A 649 7.55 5.48 31.56
C ARG A 649 6.19 5.01 31.03
N VAL A 650 5.09 5.56 31.55
CA VAL A 650 3.74 5.17 31.12
C VAL A 650 3.51 5.54 29.66
N THR A 651 3.86 6.76 29.24
CA THR A 651 3.71 7.20 27.86
C THR A 651 4.58 6.39 26.92
N THR A 652 5.83 6.10 27.27
CA THR A 652 6.71 5.28 26.43
C THR A 652 6.18 3.86 26.25
N LEU A 653 5.60 3.26 27.31
CA LEU A 653 5.01 1.93 27.21
C LEU A 653 3.75 1.92 26.33
N LEU A 654 2.89 2.93 26.47
CA LEU A 654 1.67 3.05 25.66
C LEU A 654 1.99 3.37 24.20
N GLU A 655 2.97 4.24 23.93
CA GLU A 655 3.45 4.56 22.60
C GLU A 655 4.11 3.34 21.94
N ALA A 656 4.98 2.61 22.66
CA ALA A 656 5.58 1.37 22.15
C ALA A 656 4.51 0.32 21.81
N GLY A 657 3.55 0.10 22.72
CA GLY A 657 2.44 -0.83 22.46
C GLY A 657 1.58 -0.41 21.25
N LEU A 658 1.39 0.89 21.02
CA LEU A 658 0.69 1.38 19.84
C LEU A 658 1.46 1.11 18.54
N LEU A 659 2.79 1.23 18.56
CA LEU A 659 3.66 0.92 17.42
C LEU A 659 3.66 -0.58 17.07
N ASP A 660 3.57 -1.45 18.07
CA ASP A 660 3.51 -2.90 17.88
C ASP A 660 2.15 -3.35 17.33
N VAL A 661 1.07 -2.80 17.89
CA VAL A 661 -0.29 -3.03 17.35
C VAL A 661 -0.41 -2.47 15.94
N GLY A 662 0.20 -1.31 15.66
CA GLY A 662 0.24 -0.72 14.33
C GLY A 662 0.92 -1.63 13.29
N ALA A 663 2.09 -2.20 13.62
CA ALA A 663 2.74 -3.16 12.72
C ALA A 663 1.88 -4.40 12.48
N SER A 664 1.24 -4.92 13.52
CA SER A 664 0.30 -6.03 13.36
C SER A 664 -0.84 -5.63 12.42
N LEU A 665 -1.46 -4.45 12.62
CA LEU A 665 -2.50 -3.94 11.74
C LEU A 665 -2.04 -3.84 10.28
N ALA A 666 -0.83 -3.34 10.01
CA ALA A 666 -0.30 -3.26 8.64
C ALA A 666 -0.24 -4.63 7.95
N LEU A 667 0.12 -5.69 8.68
CA LEU A 667 0.18 -7.05 8.14
C LEU A 667 -1.20 -7.63 7.83
N PHE A 668 -2.18 -7.38 8.69
CA PHE A 668 -3.54 -7.92 8.55
C PHE A 668 -4.42 -7.11 7.59
N LEU A 669 -4.10 -5.84 7.36
CA LEU A 669 -4.75 -4.97 6.37
C LEU A 669 -4.19 -5.13 4.96
N GLY A 670 -3.16 -5.97 4.77
CA GLY A 670 -2.40 -6.09 3.52
C GLY A 670 -3.29 -6.32 2.28
N ASP A 671 -3.08 -5.36 1.37
CA ASP A 671 -3.59 -5.05 0.01
C ASP A 671 -5.08 -5.30 -0.29
#